data_AF-A0A321LF08-F1
#
_entry.id   AF-A0A321LF08-F1
#
_cell.length_a   1.000
_cell.length_b   1.000
_cell.length_c   1.000
_cell.angle_alpha   90.00
_cell.angle_beta   90.00
_cell.angle_gamma   90.00
#
_symmetry.space_group_name_H-M   'P 1'
#
loop_
_entity.id
_entity.type
_entity.pdbx_description
1 polymer ?
#
loop_
_entity_poly.entity_id
_entity_poly.type
_entity_poly.pdbx_seq_one_letter_code
_entity_poly.pdbx_strand_id
1 'polypeptide(L)'
;MTNGWIDIKNTDMMLIMGGNPAENHPCGFKWPIEAKKTRNAKMIVVDPRFTRTAAVADLFLQIRAGTDIAFLGGLINYAIEHERVAWDYVKNYTNAAFLIKDGFQLPEDGLYSGFNSQTQAYDKSTWNYEEGGNVTNSAGAAAASGGASGQSSQRGGGAADKGSSGGARSGDGQQGPLGGGHQAAGGPGAQGTGAANPAPALPSNVAYDLSLQHPRSVYQLLKRQYSRYTPRMVSSITGIPEADFIKAAELFTSIRNDGDMKKAATIIYAVGWTQHTFGTQIIRTAAILQLLLGNVGRAGGGVNALRGHSNIQGATDMGGVFDILPGYLKMPNPGDADFATYLKRITPTPSKPSEWDSYNYWSNTPKFAVSYLKAMFGDAAKKENDFAFHYLPKIDRRYSWVEMWDRMYKGEIKGHIAFGMNGVMIGPNSRKNIEALKKADWLVVCEIFPDETSEFWRAPGTSPEEMKEIKTAVYRLPGAGFAEKDGTFVNSARWLQWKYAAVAPPGQARVDQEILARIFLKIRELYAKEGGKFPDAILNASWSYSKPENPSLAEVAKEINGRALSDLTEDSQPGATIKTGQQLPGFAWLKDDGSTACGNWLYSGSWTEAGALMQRRGTDDPSGLGIFPSWGWSWPANRRVMYNRASCDPAGKPWDSERRQVWWNEAAHRWAGNDVPDFKADSPPQSHMGPFIMNPEGIGRIFAPLAAFAEGPFPEHYEPVESPIANPLHPKQSINPVIKLFNTDLDKYGTPEQGFNVVCTTYRLTEHYHYWTKNNPMNVQLVPEPFVEVPVELAREIGVEGGQKVRVSTARAQYVAKAMVTRRIKPMTIDGKTVYQIGVPIHWGYRGIAEDSGKTSLNPVNLLSPTAMDPNAYTPEYKGFLAKIEKA
;
A
#
# COMPACT_ATOMS: atom_id res chain seq x y z
N MET A 1 0.96 -8.26 3.70
CA MET A 1 0.46 -9.14 4.75
C MET A 1 1.22 -8.87 6.02
N THR A 2 0.49 -8.79 7.13
CA THR A 2 1.09 -8.79 8.48
C THR A 2 1.61 -10.19 8.84
N ASN A 3 0.99 -11.24 8.30
CA ASN A 3 1.30 -12.65 8.57
C ASN A 3 1.84 -13.35 7.30
N GLY A 4 1.91 -14.68 7.31
CA GLY A 4 2.34 -15.52 6.19
C GLY A 4 1.22 -16.39 5.61
N TRP A 5 1.47 -17.00 4.44
CA TRP A 5 0.48 -17.85 3.75
C TRP A 5 0.01 -19.02 4.60
N ILE A 6 0.96 -19.75 5.20
CA ILE A 6 0.69 -20.97 5.97
C ILE A 6 -0.04 -20.64 7.27
N ASP A 7 0.25 -19.48 7.86
CA ASP A 7 -0.36 -19.03 9.10
C ASP A 7 -1.89 -18.87 9.02
N ILE A 8 -2.45 -18.70 7.81
CA ILE A 8 -3.90 -18.65 7.61
C ILE A 8 -4.59 -19.93 8.11
N LYS A 9 -3.90 -21.09 8.09
CA LYS A 9 -4.44 -22.35 8.62
C LYS A 9 -4.83 -22.26 10.11
N ASN A 10 -4.24 -21.31 10.85
CA ASN A 10 -4.42 -21.14 12.29
C ASN A 10 -5.63 -20.25 12.63
N THR A 11 -6.37 -19.73 11.64
CA THR A 11 -7.51 -18.83 11.87
C THR A 11 -8.77 -19.59 12.31
N ASP A 12 -9.67 -18.90 13.02
CA ASP A 12 -10.99 -19.41 13.39
C ASP A 12 -12.12 -18.73 12.57
N MET A 13 -11.82 -17.59 11.95
CA MET A 13 -12.78 -16.79 11.18
C MET A 13 -12.07 -16.02 10.06
N MET A 14 -12.61 -16.06 8.86
CA MET A 14 -12.06 -15.39 7.69
C MET A 14 -13.11 -14.46 7.08
N LEU A 15 -12.72 -13.20 6.89
CA LEU A 15 -13.41 -12.30 5.97
C LEU A 15 -12.56 -12.16 4.71
N ILE A 16 -13.06 -12.71 3.60
CA ILE A 16 -12.46 -12.53 2.29
C ILE A 16 -13.27 -11.47 1.56
N MET A 17 -12.71 -10.27 1.47
CA MET A 17 -13.39 -9.10 0.94
C MET A 17 -12.37 -8.24 0.19
N GLY A 18 -12.73 -7.75 -1.00
CA GLY A 18 -11.77 -7.06 -1.86
C GLY A 18 -10.70 -7.98 -2.47
N GLY A 19 -10.95 -9.29 -2.54
CA GLY A 19 -10.04 -10.29 -3.10
C GLY A 19 -10.74 -11.58 -3.49
N ASN A 20 -10.14 -12.33 -4.42
CA ASN A 20 -10.65 -13.62 -4.90
C ASN A 20 -9.51 -14.66 -4.92
N PRO A 21 -9.03 -15.10 -3.74
CA PRO A 21 -7.82 -15.90 -3.60
C PRO A 21 -7.90 -17.29 -4.22
N ALA A 22 -9.09 -17.90 -4.36
CA ALA A 22 -9.22 -19.17 -5.07
C ALA A 22 -8.81 -19.07 -6.54
N GLU A 23 -8.89 -17.88 -7.13
CA GLU A 23 -8.50 -17.63 -8.52
C GLU A 23 -7.13 -16.94 -8.63
N ASN A 24 -6.89 -15.93 -7.80
CA ASN A 24 -5.71 -15.08 -7.92
C ASN A 24 -4.51 -15.59 -7.13
N HIS A 25 -4.75 -16.47 -6.15
CA HIS A 25 -3.73 -17.02 -5.25
C HIS A 25 -3.99 -18.50 -4.93
N PRO A 26 -4.29 -19.36 -5.93
CA PRO A 26 -4.88 -20.69 -5.70
C PRO A 26 -4.02 -21.58 -4.79
N CYS A 27 -2.69 -21.56 -4.95
CA CYS A 27 -1.78 -22.32 -4.07
C CYS A 27 -1.80 -21.80 -2.62
N GLY A 28 -1.92 -20.48 -2.43
CA GLY A 28 -2.08 -19.87 -1.10
C GLY A 28 -3.46 -20.16 -0.49
N PHE A 29 -4.49 -20.30 -1.33
CA PHE A 29 -5.86 -20.59 -0.92
C PHE A 29 -6.06 -21.98 -0.31
N LYS A 30 -5.07 -22.87 -0.47
CA LYS A 30 -4.98 -24.12 0.31
C LYS A 30 -5.19 -23.87 1.82
N TRP A 31 -4.54 -22.86 2.39
CA TRP A 31 -4.52 -22.65 3.85
C TRP A 31 -5.84 -22.15 4.46
N PRO A 32 -6.61 -21.26 3.81
CA PRO A 32 -8.01 -21.05 4.14
C PRO A 32 -8.84 -22.34 4.22
N ILE A 33 -8.67 -23.25 3.25
CA ILE A 33 -9.38 -24.54 3.24
C ILE A 33 -8.90 -25.46 4.37
N GLU A 34 -7.60 -25.49 4.65
CA GLU A 34 -7.06 -26.22 5.81
C GLU A 34 -7.65 -25.70 7.13
N ALA A 35 -7.78 -24.38 7.31
CA ALA A 35 -8.43 -23.81 8.49
C ALA A 35 -9.90 -24.29 8.63
N LYS A 36 -10.67 -24.31 7.53
CA LYS A 36 -12.04 -24.84 7.55
C LYS A 36 -12.07 -26.31 7.99
N LYS A 37 -11.18 -27.14 7.45
CA LYS A 37 -11.16 -28.59 7.71
C LYS A 37 -10.67 -28.94 9.11
N THR A 38 -9.61 -28.27 9.57
CA THR A 38 -8.89 -28.68 10.79
C THR A 38 -9.29 -27.88 12.02
N ARG A 39 -9.83 -26.67 11.85
CA ARG A 39 -10.25 -25.77 12.94
C ARG A 39 -11.74 -25.41 12.91
N ASN A 40 -12.50 -25.94 11.94
CA ASN A 40 -13.88 -25.52 11.68
C ASN A 40 -14.01 -23.99 11.50
N ALA A 41 -12.97 -23.36 10.93
CA ALA A 41 -12.97 -21.94 10.69
C ALA A 41 -14.10 -21.57 9.72
N LYS A 42 -14.77 -20.44 9.97
CA LYS A 42 -15.82 -19.94 9.07
C LYS A 42 -15.25 -18.94 8.06
N MET A 43 -15.82 -18.93 6.87
CA MET A 43 -15.41 -18.10 5.74
C MET A 43 -16.59 -17.28 5.25
N ILE A 44 -16.48 -15.96 5.36
CA ILE A 44 -17.39 -14.99 4.77
C ILE A 44 -16.72 -14.43 3.52
N VAL A 45 -17.42 -14.48 2.38
CA VAL A 45 -16.99 -13.84 1.14
C VAL A 45 -17.92 -12.67 0.83
N VAL A 46 -17.34 -11.48 0.67
CA VAL A 46 -18.06 -10.26 0.28
C VAL A 46 -17.45 -9.77 -1.03
N ASP A 47 -18.18 -9.93 -2.13
CA ASP A 47 -17.71 -9.64 -3.49
C ASP A 47 -18.92 -9.24 -4.36
N PRO A 48 -18.78 -8.32 -5.33
CA PRO A 48 -19.87 -8.02 -6.28
C PRO A 48 -20.37 -9.22 -7.08
N ARG A 49 -19.65 -10.34 -7.05
CA ARG A 49 -19.91 -11.53 -7.86
C ARG A 49 -19.76 -12.78 -7.01
N PHE A 50 -20.58 -13.80 -7.29
CA PHE A 50 -20.36 -15.15 -6.78
C PHE A 50 -19.16 -15.78 -7.51
N THR A 51 -17.99 -15.74 -6.88
CA THR A 51 -16.71 -16.21 -7.43
C THR A 51 -16.41 -17.67 -7.08
N ARG A 52 -15.30 -18.23 -7.59
CA ARG A 52 -14.81 -19.55 -7.16
C ARG A 52 -14.43 -19.58 -5.67
N THR A 53 -14.05 -18.43 -5.10
CA THR A 53 -13.88 -18.31 -3.63
C THR A 53 -15.23 -18.38 -2.92
N ALA A 54 -16.26 -17.67 -3.42
CA ALA A 54 -17.60 -17.69 -2.83
C ALA A 54 -18.23 -19.09 -2.83
N ALA A 55 -17.91 -19.93 -3.83
CA ALA A 55 -18.41 -21.30 -3.95
C ALA A 55 -18.06 -22.22 -2.77
N VAL A 56 -17.05 -21.87 -1.98
CA VAL A 56 -16.60 -22.64 -0.80
C VAL A 56 -16.76 -21.86 0.52
N ALA A 57 -17.41 -20.69 0.47
CA ALA A 57 -17.71 -19.87 1.63
C ALA A 57 -18.86 -20.46 2.46
N ASP A 58 -18.89 -20.14 3.75
CA ASP A 58 -20.04 -20.43 4.62
C ASP A 58 -21.12 -19.36 4.47
N LEU A 59 -20.73 -18.13 4.10
CA LEU A 59 -21.62 -17.03 3.79
C LEU A 59 -21.07 -16.21 2.62
N PHE A 60 -21.91 -15.97 1.61
CA PHE A 60 -21.62 -15.05 0.52
C PHE A 60 -22.57 -13.85 0.59
N LEU A 61 -22.01 -12.65 0.44
CA LEU A 61 -22.76 -11.40 0.33
C LEU A 61 -22.36 -10.69 -0.96
N GLN A 62 -23.36 -10.40 -1.81
CA GLN A 62 -23.13 -9.55 -2.97
C GLN A 62 -23.10 -8.09 -2.54
N ILE A 63 -21.99 -7.39 -2.82
CA ILE A 63 -21.81 -5.97 -2.49
C ILE A 63 -21.78 -5.12 -3.77
N ARG A 64 -22.29 -3.88 -3.72
CA ARG A 64 -22.05 -2.90 -4.78
C ARG A 64 -20.58 -2.47 -4.79
N ALA A 65 -19.92 -2.53 -5.94
CA ALA A 65 -18.52 -2.15 -6.03
C ALA A 65 -18.28 -0.71 -5.57
N GLY A 66 -17.28 -0.50 -4.70
CA GLY A 66 -16.94 0.82 -4.16
C GLY A 66 -17.69 1.20 -2.86
N THR A 67 -18.35 0.24 -2.20
CA THR A 67 -19.12 0.51 -0.96
C THR A 67 -18.55 -0.18 0.29
N ASP A 68 -17.31 -0.67 0.18
CA ASP A 68 -16.64 -1.47 1.19
C ASP A 68 -16.49 -0.76 2.54
N ILE A 69 -16.28 0.58 2.54
CA ILE A 69 -16.19 1.37 3.78
C ILE A 69 -17.48 1.29 4.58
N ALA A 70 -18.65 1.33 3.92
CA ALA A 70 -19.93 1.26 4.60
C ALA A 70 -20.14 -0.10 5.28
N PHE A 71 -19.83 -1.21 4.59
CA PHE A 71 -19.91 -2.55 5.16
C PHE A 71 -18.96 -2.71 6.37
N LEU A 72 -17.68 -2.35 6.21
CA LEU A 72 -16.69 -2.48 7.29
C LEU A 72 -16.98 -1.52 8.46
N GLY A 73 -17.47 -0.31 8.17
CA GLY A 73 -17.92 0.65 9.16
C GLY A 73 -19.12 0.14 9.97
N GLY A 74 -20.05 -0.55 9.30
CA GLY A 74 -21.12 -1.27 9.97
C GLY A 74 -20.61 -2.38 10.88
N LEU A 75 -19.59 -3.15 10.48
CA LEU A 75 -18.97 -4.16 11.35
C LEU A 75 -18.33 -3.54 12.58
N ILE A 76 -17.69 -2.38 12.44
CA ILE A 76 -17.14 -1.61 13.57
C ILE A 76 -18.27 -1.16 14.50
N ASN A 77 -19.35 -0.58 13.95
CA ASN A 77 -20.49 -0.16 14.75
C ASN A 77 -21.11 -1.34 15.52
N TYR A 78 -21.36 -2.46 14.83
CA TYR A 78 -21.92 -3.66 15.42
C TYR A 78 -21.03 -4.21 16.55
N ALA A 79 -19.71 -4.27 16.34
CA ALA A 79 -18.78 -4.76 17.36
C ALA A 79 -18.79 -3.89 18.62
N ILE A 80 -18.91 -2.56 18.47
CA ILE A 80 -19.00 -1.62 19.59
C ILE A 80 -20.36 -1.75 20.30
N GLU A 81 -21.47 -1.75 19.57
CA GLU A 81 -22.83 -1.82 20.16
C GLU A 81 -23.10 -3.12 20.92
N HIS A 82 -22.44 -4.22 20.53
CA HIS A 82 -22.64 -5.54 21.11
C HIS A 82 -21.51 -5.97 22.05
N GLU A 83 -20.63 -5.05 22.48
CA GLU A 83 -19.51 -5.33 23.39
C GLU A 83 -18.57 -6.45 22.91
N ARG A 84 -18.34 -6.52 21.59
CA ARG A 84 -17.46 -7.50 20.93
C ARG A 84 -16.08 -6.92 20.63
N VAL A 85 -15.52 -6.22 21.62
CA VAL A 85 -14.25 -5.50 21.52
C VAL A 85 -13.21 -6.17 22.42
N ALA A 86 -11.97 -6.28 21.94
CA ALA A 86 -10.84 -6.77 22.73
C ALA A 86 -10.30 -5.66 23.65
N TRP A 87 -11.01 -5.37 24.74
CA TRP A 87 -10.77 -4.17 25.56
C TRP A 87 -9.33 -3.99 26.06
N ASP A 88 -8.70 -5.04 26.58
CA ASP A 88 -7.31 -4.95 27.05
C ASP A 88 -6.33 -4.72 25.90
N TYR A 89 -6.57 -5.32 24.73
CA TYR A 89 -5.78 -5.05 23.53
C TYR A 89 -5.95 -3.59 23.09
N VAL A 90 -7.19 -3.12 23.00
CA VAL A 90 -7.53 -1.78 22.51
C VAL A 90 -6.93 -0.69 23.40
N LYS A 91 -7.06 -0.82 24.72
CA LYS A 91 -6.54 0.19 25.67
C LYS A 91 -5.02 0.30 25.67
N ASN A 92 -4.32 -0.84 25.54
CA ASN A 92 -2.86 -0.87 25.71
C ASN A 92 -2.08 -0.81 24.38
N TYR A 93 -2.65 -1.31 23.28
CA TYR A 93 -1.93 -1.47 22.01
C TYR A 93 -2.45 -0.59 20.89
N THR A 94 -3.41 0.30 21.18
CA THR A 94 -3.94 1.25 20.20
C THR A 94 -4.03 2.65 20.78
N ASN A 95 -4.25 3.65 19.93
CA ASN A 95 -4.40 5.04 20.37
C ASN A 95 -5.81 5.36 20.88
N ALA A 96 -6.65 4.36 21.17
CA ALA A 96 -8.03 4.54 21.65
C ALA A 96 -8.14 5.52 22.84
N ALA A 97 -7.18 5.47 23.76
CA ALA A 97 -7.13 6.32 24.95
C ALA A 97 -6.57 7.72 24.68
N PHE A 98 -5.89 7.95 23.55
CA PHE A 98 -5.26 9.25 23.28
C PHE A 98 -6.30 10.32 23.01
N LEU A 99 -6.00 11.55 23.41
CA LEU A 99 -6.87 12.69 23.18
C LEU A 99 -6.51 13.38 21.87
N ILE A 100 -7.53 13.73 21.09
CA ILE A 100 -7.38 14.51 19.87
C ILE A 100 -7.39 16.00 20.21
N LYS A 101 -6.52 16.75 19.52
CA LYS A 101 -6.37 18.20 19.64
C LYS A 101 -7.70 18.91 19.49
N ASP A 102 -7.89 19.96 20.29
CA ASP A 102 -9.10 20.77 20.23
C ASP A 102 -9.33 21.36 18.83
N GLY A 103 -10.60 21.53 18.46
CA GLY A 103 -11.02 22.00 17.14
C GLY A 103 -11.11 20.94 16.03
N PHE A 104 -10.73 19.69 16.28
CA PHE A 104 -11.01 18.59 15.35
C PHE A 104 -12.52 18.30 15.26
N GLN A 105 -13.05 18.22 14.03
CA GLN A 105 -14.46 17.90 13.78
C GLN A 105 -14.58 16.69 12.84
N LEU A 106 -15.55 15.82 13.15
CA LEU A 106 -15.94 14.69 12.31
C LEU A 106 -16.72 15.18 11.06
N PRO A 107 -16.83 14.37 10.00
CA PRO A 107 -17.40 14.79 8.73
C PRO A 107 -18.92 14.64 8.73
N GLU A 108 -19.62 15.46 9.51
CA GLU A 108 -21.10 15.41 9.60
C GLU A 108 -21.78 15.66 8.25
N ASP A 109 -21.19 16.51 7.40
CA ASP A 109 -21.63 16.82 6.04
C ASP A 109 -20.73 16.19 4.95
N GLY A 110 -19.89 15.22 5.35
CA GLY A 110 -18.89 14.59 4.47
C GLY A 110 -17.56 15.34 4.40
N LEU A 111 -17.31 16.35 5.25
CA LEU A 111 -16.05 17.09 5.29
C LEU A 111 -15.49 17.21 6.71
N TYR A 112 -14.23 16.82 6.91
CA TYR A 112 -13.55 17.02 8.20
C TYR A 112 -13.26 18.52 8.47
N SER A 113 -12.95 18.87 9.72
CA SER A 113 -12.43 20.21 10.05
C SER A 113 -11.21 20.55 9.18
N GLY A 114 -11.19 21.76 8.63
CA GLY A 114 -10.07 22.30 7.85
C GLY A 114 -10.21 22.20 6.32
N PHE A 115 -11.34 21.73 5.78
CA PHE A 115 -11.54 21.68 4.33
C PHE A 115 -11.60 23.06 3.68
N ASN A 116 -10.90 23.24 2.57
CA ASN A 116 -10.99 24.42 1.72
C ASN A 116 -11.51 24.01 0.33
N SER A 117 -12.73 24.45 0.00
CA SER A 117 -13.42 24.12 -1.26
C SER A 117 -12.77 24.71 -2.52
N GLN A 118 -12.01 25.81 -2.40
CA GLN A 118 -11.33 26.43 -3.55
C GLN A 118 -10.07 25.64 -3.94
N THR A 119 -9.36 25.10 -2.95
CA THR A 119 -8.10 24.36 -3.16
C THR A 119 -8.28 22.85 -3.21
N GLN A 120 -9.46 22.34 -2.81
CA GLN A 120 -9.75 20.91 -2.64
C GLN A 120 -8.69 20.22 -1.77
N ALA A 121 -8.37 20.85 -0.64
CA ALA A 121 -7.39 20.39 0.32
C ALA A 121 -7.85 20.66 1.74
N TYR A 122 -7.29 19.91 2.68
CA TYR A 122 -7.50 20.11 4.11
C TYR A 122 -6.30 20.82 4.72
N ASP A 123 -6.55 21.83 5.57
CA ASP A 123 -5.66 22.12 6.69
C ASP A 123 -5.85 21.02 7.74
N LYS A 124 -4.75 20.33 8.06
CA LYS A 124 -4.74 19.15 8.91
C LYS A 124 -4.16 19.44 10.29
N SER A 125 -4.02 20.72 10.65
CA SER A 125 -3.43 21.19 11.90
C SER A 125 -4.16 20.71 13.16
N THR A 126 -5.47 20.46 13.07
CA THR A 126 -6.30 19.90 14.15
C THR A 126 -6.31 18.36 14.14
N TRP A 127 -5.81 17.71 13.09
CA TRP A 127 -5.80 16.25 12.98
C TRP A 127 -4.59 15.68 13.73
N ASN A 128 -4.50 15.93 15.03
CA ASN A 128 -3.32 15.64 15.82
C ASN A 128 -3.69 15.27 17.24
N TYR A 129 -2.74 14.75 18.02
CA TYR A 129 -2.96 14.52 19.44
C TYR A 129 -2.85 15.82 20.23
N GLU A 130 -3.56 15.85 21.35
CA GLU A 130 -3.39 16.86 22.39
C GLU A 130 -2.08 16.59 23.16
N GLU A 131 -1.30 17.63 23.40
CA GLU A 131 -0.12 17.55 24.26
C GLU A 131 -0.55 17.48 25.73
N GLY A 132 0.04 16.56 26.49
CA GLY A 132 -0.25 16.40 27.91
C GLY A 132 0.08 15.02 28.44
N GLY A 133 -0.43 14.68 29.62
CA GLY A 133 -0.23 13.38 30.27
C GLY A 133 -1.56 12.68 30.61
N ASN A 134 -1.55 11.88 31.67
CA ASN A 134 -2.72 11.13 32.11
C ASN A 134 -3.84 12.07 32.62
N VAL A 135 -5.04 11.96 32.05
CA VAL A 135 -6.25 12.68 32.49
C VAL A 135 -7.40 11.76 32.91
N THR A 136 -7.13 10.46 33.13
CA THR A 136 -8.14 9.41 33.37
C THR A 136 -9.08 9.71 34.55
N ASN A 137 -8.58 10.40 35.59
CA ASN A 137 -9.35 10.75 36.79
C ASN A 137 -9.56 12.26 36.95
N SER A 138 -9.21 13.05 35.93
CA SER A 138 -9.45 14.48 35.93
C SER A 138 -10.95 14.71 35.72
N ALA A 139 -11.70 14.86 36.80
CA ALA A 139 -13.14 15.08 36.77
C ALA A 139 -13.52 16.21 35.80
N GLY A 140 -14.24 15.86 34.73
CA GLY A 140 -15.16 16.73 33.97
C GLY A 140 -14.81 18.21 33.82
N ALA A 141 -13.61 18.57 33.35
CA ALA A 141 -13.35 19.93 32.88
C ALA A 141 -13.89 20.11 31.44
N ALA A 142 -15.21 19.96 31.27
CA ALA A 142 -15.92 20.30 30.05
C ALA A 142 -17.35 20.75 30.38
N ALA A 143 -17.47 21.94 30.96
CA ALA A 143 -18.70 22.74 30.92
C ALA A 143 -18.38 24.21 31.21
N ALA A 144 -17.82 24.94 30.22
CA ALA A 144 -18.05 26.38 30.00
C ALA A 144 -17.14 26.92 28.88
N SER A 145 -17.65 26.92 27.65
CA SER A 145 -17.35 27.99 26.69
C SER A 145 -18.59 28.27 25.84
N GLY A 146 -19.69 28.57 26.54
CA GLY A 146 -20.81 29.33 25.98
C GLY A 146 -20.39 30.79 25.83
N GLY A 147 -20.75 31.38 24.68
CA GLY A 147 -20.18 32.64 24.19
C GLY A 147 -20.40 33.88 25.06
N ALA A 148 -19.54 34.87 24.82
CA ALA A 148 -19.82 36.27 25.10
C ALA A 148 -19.12 37.13 24.04
N SER A 149 -19.94 37.76 23.21
CA SER A 149 -19.62 38.91 22.36
C SER A 149 -19.12 40.10 23.17
N GLY A 150 -18.06 40.77 22.71
CA GLY A 150 -17.61 42.05 23.26
C GLY A 150 -16.73 42.81 22.28
N GLN A 151 -17.30 43.83 21.63
CA GLN A 151 -16.63 44.84 20.82
C GLN A 151 -15.77 45.80 21.68
N SER A 152 -14.77 46.42 21.04
CA SER A 152 -14.22 47.80 21.17
C SER A 152 -12.69 47.76 21.24
N SER A 153 -11.88 48.28 20.30
CA SER A 153 -11.72 49.62 19.72
C SER A 153 -10.34 50.22 20.10
N GLN A 154 -9.48 50.34 19.07
CA GLN A 154 -8.53 51.42 18.74
C GLN A 154 -7.58 52.13 19.75
N ARG A 155 -6.44 52.53 19.14
CA ARG A 155 -5.40 53.55 19.46
C ARG A 155 -4.21 53.02 20.28
N GLY A 156 -2.93 53.29 19.98
CA GLY A 156 -2.27 54.07 18.93
C GLY A 156 -0.89 54.54 19.41
N GLY A 157 0.14 54.48 18.55
CA GLY A 157 1.31 55.40 18.55
C GLY A 157 2.64 54.96 19.22
N GLY A 158 3.76 55.14 18.48
CA GLY A 158 4.98 55.77 19.05
C GLY A 158 6.33 55.01 19.05
N ALA A 159 7.08 55.19 17.96
CA ALA A 159 8.54 55.13 17.67
C ALA A 159 9.67 54.96 18.74
N ALA A 160 10.74 54.26 18.28
CA ALA A 160 12.21 54.34 18.53
C ALA A 160 12.76 54.16 19.98
N ASP A 161 13.94 53.57 20.28
CA ASP A 161 15.27 53.65 19.66
C ASP A 161 16.20 52.47 20.12
N LYS A 162 17.40 52.41 19.53
CA LYS A 162 18.51 51.45 19.55
C LYS A 162 19.04 50.91 20.90
N GLY A 163 19.60 49.69 20.85
CA GLY A 163 20.57 49.19 21.84
C GLY A 163 21.15 47.82 21.46
N SER A 164 22.47 47.74 21.32
CA SER A 164 23.26 46.60 20.83
C SER A 164 23.77 45.68 21.96
N SER A 165 24.04 44.43 21.58
CA SER A 165 25.03 43.46 22.11
C SER A 165 24.67 42.53 23.27
N GLY A 166 24.90 41.22 23.03
CA GLY A 166 25.65 40.36 23.94
C GLY A 166 24.91 39.17 24.57
N GLY A 167 25.17 37.96 24.06
CA GLY A 167 25.44 36.79 24.93
C GLY A 167 24.29 35.87 25.34
N ALA A 168 24.16 34.78 24.59
CA ALA A 168 23.87 33.40 25.01
C ALA A 168 22.83 33.13 26.12
N ARG A 169 21.72 32.48 25.73
CA ARG A 169 21.09 31.36 26.46
C ARG A 169 20.19 30.54 25.53
N SER A 170 20.34 29.23 25.68
CA SER A 170 19.35 28.16 25.53
C SER A 170 17.88 28.61 25.37
N GLY A 171 17.19 28.06 24.39
CA GLY A 171 15.74 28.24 24.24
C GLY A 171 15.19 27.31 23.15
N ASP A 172 14.17 26.57 23.54
CA ASP A 172 13.43 25.56 22.79
C ASP A 172 12.97 26.01 21.40
N GLY A 173 12.99 25.07 20.46
CA GLY A 173 12.61 25.29 19.07
C GLY A 173 11.93 24.05 18.48
N GLN A 174 10.67 23.89 18.89
CA GLN A 174 9.55 23.20 18.24
C GLN A 174 9.89 22.25 17.06
N GLN A 175 9.71 20.97 17.37
CA GLN A 175 9.76 19.85 16.44
C GLN A 175 8.50 19.85 15.56
N GLY A 176 8.54 19.20 14.39
CA GLY A 176 7.45 18.84 13.48
C GLY A 176 7.45 17.30 13.30
N PRO A 177 6.44 16.60 12.76
CA PRO A 177 6.32 15.15 12.83
C PRO A 177 6.62 14.47 11.50
N LEU A 178 6.81 13.16 11.55
CA LEU A 178 5.99 12.18 10.82
C LEU A 178 6.69 10.81 10.81
N GLY A 179 6.04 9.81 11.39
CA GLY A 179 6.29 8.39 11.10
C GLY A 179 4.99 7.71 10.64
N GLY A 180 5.01 7.06 9.49
CA GLY A 180 3.90 6.26 8.94
C GLY A 180 4.47 5.20 8.01
N GLY A 181 3.92 3.97 8.04
CA GLY A 181 4.17 2.98 6.99
C GLY A 181 3.86 3.62 5.64
N HIS A 182 4.71 3.39 4.64
CA HIS A 182 4.77 4.18 3.40
C HIS A 182 3.38 4.61 2.90
N GLN A 183 3.05 5.84 3.28
CA GLN A 183 2.07 6.69 2.64
C GLN A 183 2.84 7.34 1.51
N ALA A 184 2.26 7.37 0.31
CA ALA A 184 2.92 8.12 -0.73
C ALA A 184 3.08 9.56 -0.23
N ALA A 185 4.25 10.15 -0.46
CA ALA A 185 4.51 11.53 -0.13
C ALA A 185 3.36 12.36 -0.72
N GLY A 186 2.56 12.97 0.15
CA GLY A 186 1.61 14.00 -0.28
C GLY A 186 2.42 14.98 -1.12
N GLY A 187 2.15 15.02 -2.43
CA GLY A 187 2.93 15.84 -3.33
C GLY A 187 3.04 17.27 -2.80
N PRO A 188 4.19 17.95 -2.96
CA PRO A 188 4.30 19.35 -2.58
C PRO A 188 3.16 20.12 -3.26
N GLY A 189 2.39 20.84 -2.46
CA GLY A 189 1.43 21.81 -2.97
C GLY A 189 2.15 22.76 -3.91
N ALA A 190 1.45 23.16 -4.97
CA ALA A 190 1.95 24.08 -5.97
C ALA A 190 2.56 25.35 -5.33
N GLN A 191 3.60 25.85 -6.00
CA GLN A 191 4.38 27.05 -5.71
C GLN A 191 3.61 28.15 -4.95
N GLY A 192 4.07 28.43 -3.74
CA GLY A 192 3.81 29.68 -3.03
C GLY A 192 5.13 30.21 -2.47
N THR A 193 5.63 31.31 -3.02
CA THR A 193 6.82 32.03 -2.56
C THR A 193 6.52 32.84 -1.28
N GLY A 194 6.15 32.16 -0.20
CA GLY A 194 5.98 32.72 1.13
C GLY A 194 6.58 31.78 2.16
N ALA A 195 7.25 32.32 3.18
CA ALA A 195 7.85 31.53 4.26
C ALA A 195 6.79 30.59 4.86
N ALA A 196 6.91 29.29 4.59
CA ALA A 196 5.97 28.29 5.06
C ALA A 196 6.12 28.13 6.58
N ASN A 197 5.00 28.17 7.31
CA ASN A 197 4.97 27.76 8.71
C ASN A 197 5.51 26.32 8.82
N PRO A 198 6.29 25.98 9.87
CA PRO A 198 6.80 24.64 10.05
C PRO A 198 5.64 23.63 10.14
N ALA A 199 5.80 22.47 9.50
CA ALA A 199 4.79 21.42 9.53
C ALA A 199 4.48 21.02 10.99
N PRO A 200 3.21 20.96 11.40
CA PRO A 200 2.80 20.82 12.81
C PRO A 200 3.23 19.46 13.37
N ALA A 201 3.92 19.37 14.52
CA ALA A 201 4.46 18.16 15.19
C ALA A 201 3.48 17.23 15.88
N LEU A 202 3.87 15.96 16.01
CA LEU A 202 3.35 15.06 17.03
C LEU A 202 3.88 15.57 18.37
N PRO A 203 3.05 15.69 19.41
CA PRO A 203 3.53 16.11 20.72
C PRO A 203 4.44 15.04 21.33
N SER A 204 5.48 15.46 22.04
CA SER A 204 6.43 14.54 22.68
C SER A 204 5.79 13.77 23.83
N ASN A 205 4.89 14.44 24.58
CA ASN A 205 4.04 13.86 25.63
C ASN A 205 2.57 13.91 25.20
N VAL A 206 1.94 12.76 25.01
CA VAL A 206 0.55 12.66 24.51
C VAL A 206 -0.44 12.56 25.67
N ALA A 207 -1.46 13.42 25.66
CA ALA A 207 -2.54 13.35 26.63
C ALA A 207 -3.42 12.11 26.39
N TYR A 208 -3.83 11.43 27.48
CA TYR A 208 -4.59 10.18 27.37
C TYR A 208 -5.55 9.93 28.55
N ASP A 209 -6.61 9.16 28.28
CA ASP A 209 -7.64 8.73 29.24
C ASP A 209 -7.92 7.23 29.08
N LEU A 210 -7.50 6.42 30.07
CA LEU A 210 -7.70 4.96 30.06
C LEU A 210 -9.13 4.53 30.42
N SER A 211 -9.97 5.43 30.94
CA SER A 211 -11.40 5.19 31.14
C SER A 211 -12.17 5.18 29.82
N LEU A 212 -11.56 5.75 28.77
CA LEU A 212 -12.13 5.98 27.44
C LEU A 212 -13.41 6.84 27.47
N GLN A 213 -13.65 7.62 28.52
CA GLN A 213 -14.86 8.44 28.67
C GLN A 213 -14.68 9.86 28.16
N HIS A 214 -13.44 10.35 28.06
CA HIS A 214 -13.17 11.70 27.59
C HIS A 214 -13.73 11.88 26.17
N PRO A 215 -14.53 12.94 25.90
CA PRO A 215 -15.26 13.08 24.64
C PRO A 215 -14.35 13.27 23.42
N ARG A 216 -13.11 13.75 23.63
CA ARG A 216 -12.07 13.86 22.59
C ARG A 216 -11.12 12.66 22.54
N SER A 217 -11.36 11.61 23.34
CA SER A 217 -10.59 10.37 23.17
C SER A 217 -10.85 9.79 21.78
N VAL A 218 -9.84 9.16 21.20
CA VAL A 218 -9.97 8.50 19.89
C VAL A 218 -11.13 7.51 19.89
N TYR A 219 -11.33 6.77 20.98
CA TYR A 219 -12.45 5.83 21.11
C TYR A 219 -13.82 6.50 21.02
N GLN A 220 -14.06 7.60 21.76
CA GLN A 220 -15.36 8.29 21.71
C GLN A 220 -15.64 8.89 20.33
N LEU A 221 -14.61 9.44 19.68
CA LEU A 221 -14.73 9.96 18.31
C LEU A 221 -14.97 8.84 17.29
N LEU A 222 -14.30 7.69 17.45
CA LEU A 222 -14.53 6.50 16.63
C LEU A 222 -15.98 6.01 16.75
N LYS A 223 -16.49 5.90 17.98
CA LYS A 223 -17.87 5.49 18.26
C LYS A 223 -18.86 6.44 17.58
N ARG A 224 -18.65 7.75 17.71
CA ARG A 224 -19.49 8.76 17.04
C ARG A 224 -19.41 8.66 15.52
N GLN A 225 -18.20 8.53 14.97
CA GLN A 225 -17.95 8.40 13.53
C GLN A 225 -18.73 7.25 12.91
N TYR A 226 -18.67 6.06 13.53
CA TYR A 226 -19.26 4.84 12.98
C TYR A 226 -20.72 4.59 13.37
N SER A 227 -21.27 5.32 14.34
CA SER A 227 -22.70 5.22 14.73
C SER A 227 -23.68 5.47 13.56
N ARG A 228 -23.25 6.21 12.53
CA ARG A 228 -24.05 6.50 11.32
C ARG A 228 -24.22 5.27 10.42
N TYR A 229 -23.34 4.27 10.52
CA TYR A 229 -23.36 3.05 9.71
C TYR A 229 -24.26 1.96 10.33
N THR A 230 -25.53 2.30 10.54
CA THR A 230 -26.55 1.35 10.99
C THR A 230 -26.80 0.25 9.93
N PRO A 231 -27.35 -0.92 10.28
CA PRO A 231 -27.70 -1.96 9.30
C PRO A 231 -28.50 -1.44 8.10
N ARG A 232 -29.45 -0.53 8.35
CA ARG A 232 -30.24 0.14 7.31
C ARG A 232 -29.39 1.01 6.39
N MET A 233 -28.49 1.82 6.95
CA MET A 233 -27.58 2.66 6.16
C MET A 233 -26.58 1.82 5.36
N VAL A 234 -26.06 0.73 5.95
CA VAL A 234 -25.24 -0.23 5.22
C VAL A 234 -26.03 -0.81 4.06
N SER A 235 -27.27 -1.21 4.28
CA SER A 235 -28.12 -1.77 3.23
C SER A 235 -28.40 -0.77 2.11
N SER A 236 -28.74 0.49 2.42
CA SER A 236 -29.02 1.52 1.41
C SER A 236 -27.81 1.83 0.51
N ILE A 237 -26.60 1.84 1.08
CA ILE A 237 -25.36 2.11 0.35
C ILE A 237 -24.90 0.88 -0.45
N THR A 238 -24.82 -0.28 0.21
CA THR A 238 -24.15 -1.49 -0.32
C THR A 238 -25.08 -2.36 -1.16
N GLY A 239 -26.40 -2.29 -0.91
CA GLY A 239 -27.43 -3.19 -1.43
C GLY A 239 -27.43 -4.58 -0.82
N ILE A 240 -26.64 -4.83 0.22
CA ILE A 240 -26.75 -6.05 1.03
C ILE A 240 -28.03 -5.94 1.87
N PRO A 241 -28.92 -6.94 1.87
CA PRO A 241 -30.11 -6.92 2.73
C PRO A 241 -29.72 -6.79 4.21
N GLU A 242 -30.48 -6.00 4.99
CA GLU A 242 -30.16 -5.74 6.41
C GLU A 242 -29.95 -7.02 7.22
N ALA A 243 -30.82 -8.02 7.03
CA ALA A 243 -30.73 -9.31 7.72
C ALA A 243 -29.44 -10.07 7.38
N ASP A 244 -29.00 -10.03 6.12
CA ASP A 244 -27.78 -10.69 5.66
C ASP A 244 -26.54 -9.98 6.20
N PHE A 245 -26.57 -8.64 6.27
CA PHE A 245 -25.52 -7.86 6.92
C PHE A 245 -25.42 -8.18 8.42
N ILE A 246 -26.55 -8.18 9.14
CA ILE A 246 -26.57 -8.51 10.58
C ILE A 246 -26.01 -9.91 10.81
N LYS A 247 -26.40 -10.89 9.99
CA LYS A 247 -25.86 -12.26 10.05
C LYS A 247 -24.34 -12.28 9.86
N ALA A 248 -23.81 -11.52 8.90
CA ALA A 248 -22.37 -11.44 8.68
C ALA A 248 -21.64 -10.72 9.84
N ALA A 249 -22.23 -9.65 10.37
CA ALA A 249 -21.70 -8.91 11.50
C ALA A 249 -21.64 -9.78 12.76
N GLU A 250 -22.73 -10.50 13.04
CA GLU A 250 -22.81 -11.46 14.13
C GLU A 250 -21.76 -12.56 13.96
N LEU A 251 -21.67 -13.15 12.78
CA LEU A 251 -20.75 -14.25 12.51
C LEU A 251 -19.28 -13.81 12.63
N PHE A 252 -18.88 -12.72 11.96
CA PHE A 252 -17.49 -12.27 11.94
C PHE A 252 -16.99 -11.86 13.33
N THR A 253 -17.82 -11.12 14.08
CA THR A 253 -17.45 -10.61 15.41
C THR A 253 -17.61 -11.66 16.52
N SER A 254 -18.22 -12.82 16.23
CA SER A 254 -18.43 -13.91 17.22
C SER A 254 -17.14 -14.45 17.85
N ILE A 255 -15.98 -14.20 17.23
CA ILE A 255 -14.68 -14.51 17.82
C ILE A 255 -14.40 -13.73 19.11
N ARG A 256 -15.19 -12.70 19.42
CA ARG A 256 -15.11 -11.86 20.62
C ARG A 256 -16.39 -11.91 21.46
N ASN A 257 -17.22 -12.94 21.30
CA ASN A 257 -18.31 -13.19 22.25
C ASN A 257 -17.72 -13.31 23.66
N ASP A 258 -18.36 -12.65 24.63
CA ASP A 258 -17.97 -12.65 26.04
C ASP A 258 -16.49 -12.23 26.28
N GLY A 259 -15.93 -11.41 25.38
CA GLY A 259 -14.54 -10.96 25.46
C GLY A 259 -13.49 -12.05 25.15
N ASP A 260 -13.86 -13.15 24.49
CA ASP A 260 -12.95 -14.28 24.19
C ASP A 260 -11.69 -13.82 23.44
N MET A 261 -10.54 -13.87 24.13
CA MET A 261 -9.24 -13.56 23.55
C MET A 261 -8.54 -14.80 22.98
N LYS A 262 -9.08 -16.01 23.11
CA LYS A 262 -8.45 -17.21 22.56
C LYS A 262 -8.58 -17.27 21.05
N LYS A 263 -9.73 -16.91 20.46
CA LYS A 263 -9.96 -16.97 18.99
C LYS A 263 -9.22 -15.89 18.19
N ALA A 264 -8.96 -16.15 16.91
CA ALA A 264 -8.39 -15.17 15.98
C ALA A 264 -9.16 -15.15 14.65
N ALA A 265 -9.36 -13.94 14.11
CA ALA A 265 -9.91 -13.75 12.77
C ALA A 265 -8.90 -13.07 11.85
N THR A 266 -8.95 -13.41 10.56
CA THR A 266 -8.13 -12.77 9.53
C THR A 266 -8.99 -12.12 8.45
N ILE A 267 -8.50 -10.99 7.94
CA ILE A 267 -9.06 -10.34 6.75
C ILE A 267 -8.11 -10.59 5.58
N ILE A 268 -8.63 -11.12 4.48
CA ILE A 268 -7.88 -11.45 3.26
C ILE A 268 -8.39 -10.58 2.11
N TYR A 269 -7.51 -9.76 1.54
CA TYR A 269 -7.87 -8.83 0.46
C TYR A 269 -6.73 -8.64 -0.56
N ALA A 270 -7.06 -8.04 -1.70
CA ALA A 270 -6.11 -7.62 -2.72
C ALA A 270 -6.64 -6.38 -3.48
N VAL A 271 -6.69 -6.45 -4.81
CA VAL A 271 -7.02 -5.32 -5.69
C VAL A 271 -8.49 -4.87 -5.67
N GLY A 272 -9.39 -5.67 -5.09
CA GLY A 272 -10.80 -5.28 -4.97
C GLY A 272 -11.01 -4.10 -4.03
N TRP A 273 -10.06 -3.86 -3.11
CA TRP A 273 -10.05 -2.67 -2.24
C TRP A 273 -9.11 -1.58 -2.72
N THR A 274 -7.96 -1.93 -3.33
CA THR A 274 -6.92 -0.93 -3.60
C THR A 274 -7.20 -0.07 -4.83
N GLN A 275 -8.14 -0.46 -5.70
CA GLN A 275 -8.36 0.16 -7.01
C GLN A 275 -9.66 0.99 -7.05
N HIS A 276 -9.78 1.88 -6.07
CA HIS A 276 -10.83 2.90 -5.89
C HIS A 276 -10.18 4.22 -5.47
N THR A 277 -10.87 5.34 -5.67
CA THR A 277 -10.40 6.69 -5.29
C THR A 277 -10.34 6.98 -3.79
N PHE A 278 -10.68 5.97 -2.99
CA PHE A 278 -10.60 5.93 -1.52
C PHE A 278 -10.10 4.55 -1.06
N GLY A 279 -9.36 3.84 -1.91
CA GLY A 279 -8.87 2.49 -1.63
C GLY A 279 -7.99 2.42 -0.37
N THR A 280 -7.22 3.47 -0.11
CA THR A 280 -6.42 3.58 1.12
C THR A 280 -7.31 3.56 2.37
N GLN A 281 -8.48 4.22 2.32
CA GLN A 281 -9.42 4.28 3.45
C GLN A 281 -10.18 2.98 3.67
N ILE A 282 -10.50 2.20 2.61
CA ILE A 282 -11.09 0.86 2.77
C ILE A 282 -10.18 -0.02 3.65
N ILE A 283 -8.88 -0.03 3.32
CA ILE A 283 -7.87 -0.81 4.05
C ILE A 283 -7.73 -0.31 5.48
N ARG A 284 -7.83 1.01 5.69
CA ARG A 284 -7.81 1.61 7.03
C ARG A 284 -9.00 1.16 7.87
N THR A 285 -10.20 1.09 7.32
CA THR A 285 -11.39 0.58 8.04
C THR A 285 -11.18 -0.88 8.47
N ALA A 286 -10.65 -1.73 7.58
CA ALA A 286 -10.33 -3.12 7.90
C ALA A 286 -9.25 -3.26 8.99
N ALA A 287 -8.22 -2.40 8.95
CA ALA A 287 -7.18 -2.37 9.97
C ALA A 287 -7.74 -1.94 11.33
N ILE A 288 -8.60 -0.92 11.37
CA ILE A 288 -9.30 -0.48 12.59
C ILE A 288 -10.12 -1.63 13.17
N LEU A 289 -10.91 -2.33 12.34
CA LEU A 289 -11.70 -3.47 12.78
C LEU A 289 -10.82 -4.58 13.38
N GLN A 290 -9.69 -4.91 12.75
CA GLN A 290 -8.75 -5.92 13.28
C GLN A 290 -8.03 -5.49 14.56
N LEU A 291 -7.82 -4.17 14.77
CA LEU A 291 -7.30 -3.64 16.03
C LEU A 291 -8.36 -3.72 17.15
N LEU A 292 -9.61 -3.35 16.86
CA LEU A 292 -10.72 -3.46 17.82
C LEU A 292 -10.95 -4.91 18.25
N LEU A 293 -10.82 -5.84 17.32
CA LEU A 293 -10.91 -7.27 17.58
C LEU A 293 -9.60 -7.87 18.10
N GLY A 294 -8.52 -7.10 18.32
CA GLY A 294 -7.26 -7.63 18.86
C GLY A 294 -6.64 -8.78 18.04
N ASN A 295 -6.76 -8.73 16.72
CA ASN A 295 -6.31 -9.79 15.80
C ASN A 295 -4.91 -9.53 15.21
N VAL A 296 -4.42 -8.29 15.24
CA VAL A 296 -3.11 -7.94 14.67
C VAL A 296 -1.97 -8.47 15.55
N GLY A 297 -0.96 -9.11 14.94
CA GLY A 297 0.16 -9.73 15.63
C GLY A 297 -0.02 -11.20 15.99
N ARG A 298 -1.22 -11.76 15.77
CA ARG A 298 -1.59 -13.11 16.20
C ARG A 298 -1.55 -14.14 15.06
N ALA A 299 -1.20 -15.38 15.39
CA ALA A 299 -1.25 -16.51 14.48
C ALA A 299 -2.70 -16.79 14.06
N GLY A 300 -2.96 -16.89 12.76
CA GLY A 300 -4.31 -16.96 12.19
C GLY A 300 -5.08 -15.64 12.21
N GLY A 301 -4.43 -14.55 12.61
CA GLY A 301 -5.02 -13.22 12.71
C GLY A 301 -4.64 -12.30 11.55
N GLY A 302 -4.49 -11.02 11.89
CA GLY A 302 -3.85 -10.02 11.04
C GLY A 302 -4.65 -9.57 9.82
N VAL A 303 -3.99 -8.76 8.99
CA VAL A 303 -4.52 -8.21 7.74
C VAL A 303 -3.66 -8.76 6.60
N ASN A 304 -4.19 -9.77 5.92
CA ASN A 304 -3.52 -10.49 4.85
C ASN A 304 -3.78 -9.81 3.50
N ALA A 305 -3.07 -8.69 3.29
CA ALA A 305 -2.95 -8.01 2.01
C ALA A 305 -2.17 -8.87 1.01
N LEU A 306 -2.88 -9.62 0.16
CA LEU A 306 -2.28 -10.54 -0.81
C LEU A 306 -1.67 -9.74 -1.97
N ARG A 307 -0.37 -9.94 -2.19
CA ARG A 307 0.39 -9.22 -3.22
C ARG A 307 0.17 -9.86 -4.58
N GLY A 308 0.26 -9.06 -5.66
CA GLY A 308 0.04 -9.48 -7.04
C GLY A 308 1.24 -10.20 -7.66
N HIS A 309 2.08 -9.46 -8.39
CA HIS A 309 3.28 -10.04 -9.02
C HIS A 309 4.20 -10.74 -8.02
N SER A 310 4.88 -11.79 -8.50
CA SER A 310 5.76 -12.67 -7.73
C SER A 310 6.78 -11.92 -6.88
N ASN A 311 7.25 -10.76 -7.35
CA ASN A 311 8.24 -9.92 -6.69
C ASN A 311 7.76 -8.47 -6.50
N ILE A 312 6.45 -8.17 -6.51
CA ILE A 312 5.99 -6.78 -6.29
C ILE A 312 6.39 -6.27 -4.91
N GLN A 313 6.43 -7.16 -3.90
CA GLN A 313 6.95 -6.82 -2.58
C GLN A 313 8.41 -6.38 -2.68
N GLY A 314 9.27 -7.17 -3.31
CA GLY A 314 10.68 -6.85 -3.46
C GLY A 314 10.94 -5.61 -4.34
N ALA A 315 10.14 -5.41 -5.39
CA ALA A 315 10.20 -4.19 -6.20
C ALA A 315 9.86 -2.95 -5.37
N THR A 316 8.82 -3.01 -4.53
CA THR A 316 8.51 -1.91 -3.59
C THR A 316 9.61 -1.73 -2.55
N ASP A 317 10.13 -2.83 -1.98
CA ASP A 317 11.21 -2.79 -0.99
C ASP A 317 12.47 -2.12 -1.53
N MET A 318 12.71 -2.22 -2.85
CA MET A 318 13.84 -1.61 -3.58
C MET A 318 13.52 -0.23 -4.19
N GLY A 319 12.42 0.42 -3.77
CA GLY A 319 12.09 1.77 -4.25
C GLY A 319 11.51 1.81 -5.66
N GLY A 320 10.78 0.77 -6.09
CA GLY A 320 10.10 0.71 -7.40
C GLY A 320 8.90 1.65 -7.55
N VAL A 321 8.80 2.71 -6.74
CA VAL A 321 7.80 3.79 -6.81
C VAL A 321 8.51 5.13 -6.59
N PHE A 322 7.92 6.23 -7.06
CA PHE A 322 8.65 7.47 -7.32
C PHE A 322 9.13 8.24 -6.08
N ASP A 323 8.60 7.94 -4.89
CA ASP A 323 8.72 8.77 -3.69
C ASP A 323 9.42 8.09 -2.52
N ILE A 324 9.99 6.90 -2.74
CA ILE A 324 10.87 6.21 -1.79
C ILE A 324 12.15 5.71 -2.44
N LEU A 325 13.18 5.58 -1.60
CA LEU A 325 14.43 4.87 -1.84
C LEU A 325 14.34 3.45 -1.25
N PRO A 326 15.29 2.55 -1.56
CA PRO A 326 15.36 1.23 -0.96
C PRO A 326 15.23 1.24 0.57
N GLY A 327 14.47 0.29 1.10
CA GLY A 327 14.20 0.21 2.53
C GLY A 327 13.15 1.22 3.02
N TYR A 328 12.30 1.75 2.13
CA TYR A 328 11.26 2.75 2.45
C TYR A 328 11.81 4.08 3.02
N LEU A 329 13.07 4.40 2.76
CA LEU A 329 13.59 5.75 3.01
C LEU A 329 12.84 6.74 2.11
N LYS A 330 12.46 7.91 2.63
CA LYS A 330 11.72 8.90 1.85
C LYS A 330 12.63 9.51 0.78
N MET A 331 12.12 9.79 -0.41
CA MET A 331 12.87 10.57 -1.40
C MET A 331 13.18 11.99 -0.86
N PRO A 332 14.35 12.55 -1.19
CA PRO A 332 14.64 13.97 -0.98
C PRO A 332 13.68 14.86 -1.76
N ASN A 333 13.37 16.06 -1.25
CA ASN A 333 12.58 17.08 -1.96
C ASN A 333 13.35 18.40 -2.03
N PRO A 334 12.90 19.40 -2.82
CA PRO A 334 13.60 20.69 -2.97
C PRO A 334 13.86 21.45 -1.67
N GLY A 335 13.07 21.23 -0.61
CA GLY A 335 13.26 21.85 0.71
C GLY A 335 14.39 21.20 1.53
N ASP A 336 14.86 20.01 1.15
CA ASP A 336 16.02 19.37 1.76
C ASP A 336 17.31 19.94 1.18
N ALA A 337 17.66 21.16 1.59
CA ALA A 337 18.82 21.88 1.07
C ALA A 337 20.13 21.09 1.26
N ASP A 338 20.27 20.39 2.38
CA ASP A 338 21.41 19.58 2.80
C ASP A 338 20.96 18.26 3.44
N PHE A 339 21.93 17.37 3.73
CA PHE A 339 21.62 16.05 4.29
C PHE A 339 21.07 16.14 5.72
N ALA A 340 21.50 17.12 6.51
CA ALA A 340 21.00 17.32 7.86
C ALA A 340 19.50 17.68 7.89
N THR A 341 19.07 18.57 6.99
CA THR A 341 17.67 18.98 6.83
C THR A 341 16.81 17.80 6.36
N TYR A 342 17.32 17.01 5.42
CA TYR A 342 16.69 15.75 5.01
C TYR A 342 16.48 14.82 6.21
N LEU A 343 17.54 14.50 6.95
CA LEU A 343 17.46 13.60 8.10
C LEU A 343 16.49 14.12 9.16
N LYS A 344 16.49 15.42 9.46
CA LYS A 344 15.54 16.05 10.40
C LYS A 344 14.09 15.84 9.95
N ARG A 345 13.79 15.98 8.66
CA ARG A 345 12.43 15.81 8.11
C ARG A 345 11.96 14.36 8.15
N ILE A 346 12.86 13.40 7.95
CA ILE A 346 12.50 12.01 7.72
C ILE A 346 12.69 11.11 8.96
N THR A 347 13.38 11.59 10.00
CA THR A 347 13.60 10.87 11.26
C THR A 347 12.54 11.26 12.29
N PRO A 348 11.56 10.40 12.58
CA PRO A 348 10.55 10.71 13.59
C PRO A 348 11.14 10.67 15.01
N THR A 349 10.61 11.51 15.89
CA THR A 349 10.83 11.45 17.34
C THR A 349 9.69 10.69 18.03
N PRO A 350 9.93 10.08 19.21
CA PRO A 350 8.86 9.43 19.98
C PRO A 350 7.72 10.40 20.34
N SER A 351 6.48 9.90 20.32
CA SER A 351 5.27 10.66 20.68
C SER A 351 4.34 9.77 21.48
N LYS A 352 4.42 9.85 22.80
CA LYS A 352 3.81 8.87 23.70
C LYS A 352 3.51 9.51 25.05
N PRO A 353 2.68 8.89 25.91
CA PRO A 353 2.70 9.21 27.33
C PRO A 353 4.10 9.10 27.91
N SER A 354 4.46 10.01 28.82
CA SER A 354 5.79 10.09 29.42
C SER A 354 6.23 8.81 30.13
N GLU A 355 5.28 8.11 30.75
CA GLU A 355 5.43 6.88 31.52
C GLU A 355 5.49 5.61 30.66
N TRP A 356 5.18 5.70 29.36
CA TRP A 356 5.30 4.57 28.44
C TRP A 356 6.67 4.59 27.78
N ASP A 357 7.10 3.46 27.23
CA ASP A 357 8.22 3.42 26.31
C ASP A 357 7.74 3.32 24.86
N SER A 358 8.56 3.80 23.92
CA SER A 358 8.33 3.60 22.49
C SER A 358 9.66 3.28 21.83
N TYR A 359 9.71 2.19 21.08
CA TYR A 359 10.94 1.83 20.41
C TYR A 359 11.28 2.81 19.28
N ASN A 360 10.25 3.31 18.57
CA ASN A 360 10.37 4.21 17.43
C ASN A 360 11.58 3.85 16.54
N TYR A 361 11.58 2.66 15.93
CA TYR A 361 12.78 2.12 15.29
C TYR A 361 13.30 2.98 14.13
N TRP A 362 12.43 3.80 13.53
CA TRP A 362 12.80 4.83 12.55
C TRP A 362 13.71 5.93 13.10
N SER A 363 13.90 6.05 14.41
CA SER A 363 15.00 6.86 14.98
C SER A 363 16.38 6.48 14.44
N ASN A 364 16.55 5.26 13.91
CA ASN A 364 17.78 4.80 13.25
C ASN A 364 17.91 5.24 11.78
N THR A 365 17.01 6.09 11.27
CA THR A 365 17.04 6.59 9.88
C THR A 365 18.40 7.13 9.42
N PRO A 366 19.17 7.88 10.24
CA PRO A 366 20.52 8.31 9.87
C PRO A 366 21.45 7.16 9.46
N LYS A 367 21.42 6.04 10.21
CA LYS A 367 22.22 4.86 9.91
C LYS A 367 21.83 4.27 8.55
N PHE A 368 20.52 4.12 8.31
CA PHE A 368 20.02 3.57 7.06
C PHE A 368 20.38 4.44 5.85
N ALA A 369 20.21 5.76 5.98
CA ALA A 369 20.47 6.71 4.90
C ALA A 369 21.97 6.79 4.56
N VAL A 370 22.85 6.85 5.56
CA VAL A 370 24.30 6.86 5.35
C VAL A 370 24.75 5.55 4.72
N SER A 371 24.34 4.39 5.25
CA SER A 371 24.73 3.10 4.67
C SER A 371 24.23 2.92 3.23
N TYR A 372 23.05 3.46 2.90
CA TYR A 372 22.53 3.48 1.52
C TYR A 372 23.39 4.36 0.61
N LEU A 373 23.73 5.58 1.03
CA LEU A 373 24.61 6.47 0.26
C LEU A 373 26.01 5.87 0.06
N LYS A 374 26.55 5.18 1.07
CA LYS A 374 27.81 4.43 0.96
C LYS A 374 27.71 3.26 -0.02
N ALA A 375 26.56 2.58 -0.12
CA ALA A 375 26.36 1.56 -1.14
C ALA A 375 26.29 2.17 -2.55
N MET A 376 25.56 3.28 -2.72
CA MET A 376 25.37 3.94 -4.01
C MET A 376 26.63 4.60 -4.57
N PHE A 377 27.45 5.23 -3.72
CA PHE A 377 28.54 6.10 -4.18
C PHE A 377 29.92 5.74 -3.60
N GLY A 378 30.03 4.66 -2.80
CA GLY A 378 31.30 4.13 -2.33
C GLY A 378 32.20 5.20 -1.69
N ASP A 379 33.41 5.37 -2.22
CA ASP A 379 34.42 6.31 -1.72
C ASP A 379 34.07 7.78 -1.97
N ALA A 380 33.15 8.07 -2.90
CA ALA A 380 32.68 9.43 -3.15
C ALA A 380 31.73 9.94 -2.06
N ALA A 381 31.06 9.04 -1.33
CA ALA A 381 30.23 9.38 -0.18
C ALA A 381 31.08 9.52 1.10
N LYS A 382 31.44 10.76 1.45
CA LYS A 382 32.24 11.10 2.64
C LYS A 382 31.47 12.03 3.56
N LYS A 383 31.86 12.11 4.85
CA LYS A 383 31.16 12.99 5.78
C LYS A 383 31.28 14.46 5.38
N GLU A 384 32.41 14.85 4.79
CA GLU A 384 32.72 16.24 4.41
C GLU A 384 31.88 16.74 3.24
N ASN A 385 31.23 15.85 2.48
CA ASN A 385 30.36 16.20 1.35
C ASN A 385 28.94 15.64 1.52
N ASP A 386 28.46 15.55 2.76
CA ASP A 386 27.11 15.07 3.07
C ASP A 386 26.84 13.66 2.49
N PHE A 387 27.86 12.81 2.49
CA PHE A 387 27.83 11.46 1.91
C PHE A 387 27.35 11.44 0.46
N ALA A 388 27.71 12.46 -0.33
CA ALA A 388 27.25 12.63 -1.70
C ALA A 388 25.72 12.70 -1.85
N PHE A 389 25.00 13.11 -0.80
CA PHE A 389 23.54 13.29 -0.81
C PHE A 389 23.05 14.13 -2.00
N HIS A 390 23.81 15.16 -2.39
CA HIS A 390 23.47 16.05 -3.49
C HIS A 390 23.45 15.36 -4.87
N TYR A 391 23.94 14.12 -5.00
CA TYR A 391 23.81 13.31 -6.22
C TYR A 391 22.42 12.70 -6.38
N LEU A 392 21.65 12.57 -5.29
CA LEU A 392 20.27 12.07 -5.37
C LEU A 392 19.34 13.12 -6.00
N PRO A 393 18.43 12.71 -6.90
CA PRO A 393 17.40 13.60 -7.40
C PRO A 393 16.43 13.97 -6.28
N LYS A 394 15.90 15.20 -6.34
CA LYS A 394 14.89 15.71 -5.42
C LYS A 394 13.52 15.74 -6.09
N ILE A 395 12.51 15.14 -5.48
CA ILE A 395 11.13 15.10 -6.03
C ILE A 395 10.42 16.44 -5.77
N ASP A 396 10.19 17.21 -6.84
CA ASP A 396 9.55 18.53 -6.77
C ASP A 396 8.04 18.50 -7.06
N ARG A 397 7.52 17.35 -7.48
CA ARG A 397 6.13 17.11 -7.85
C ARG A 397 5.80 15.61 -7.78
N ARG A 398 4.55 15.26 -8.08
CA ARG A 398 4.12 13.87 -8.20
C ARG A 398 4.62 13.28 -9.52
N TYR A 399 5.25 12.11 -9.44
CA TYR A 399 5.68 11.32 -10.59
C TYR A 399 5.05 9.92 -10.55
N SER A 400 3.78 9.84 -10.11
CA SER A 400 3.06 8.58 -10.18
C SER A 400 2.97 8.11 -11.63
N TRP A 401 2.83 6.81 -11.83
CA TRP A 401 2.77 6.22 -13.17
C TRP A 401 1.72 6.90 -14.07
N VAL A 402 0.54 7.22 -13.54
CA VAL A 402 -0.53 7.88 -14.32
C VAL A 402 -0.19 9.33 -14.65
N GLU A 403 0.42 10.07 -13.72
CA GLU A 403 0.93 11.42 -13.97
C GLU A 403 2.02 11.39 -15.07
N MET A 404 2.88 10.38 -15.09
CA MET A 404 3.87 10.21 -16.17
C MET A 404 3.17 10.03 -17.53
N TRP A 405 2.15 9.19 -17.63
CA TRP A 405 1.39 9.01 -18.88
C TRP A 405 0.65 10.27 -19.32
N ASP A 406 0.02 10.98 -18.39
CA ASP A 406 -0.66 12.24 -18.66
C ASP A 406 0.31 13.30 -19.20
N ARG A 407 1.50 13.43 -18.58
CA ARG A 407 2.53 14.37 -19.03
C ARG A 407 3.17 13.96 -20.35
N MET A 408 3.33 12.67 -20.61
CA MET A 408 3.74 12.17 -21.92
C MET A 408 2.69 12.49 -22.99
N TYR A 409 1.41 12.32 -22.67
CA TYR A 409 0.31 12.72 -23.55
C TYR A 409 0.32 14.23 -23.85
N LYS A 410 0.75 15.06 -22.90
CA LYS A 410 0.96 16.51 -23.06
C LYS A 410 2.28 16.87 -23.79
N GLY A 411 3.11 15.90 -24.16
CA GLY A 411 4.39 16.10 -24.85
C GLY A 411 5.55 16.53 -23.96
N GLU A 412 5.38 16.46 -22.63
CA GLU A 412 6.37 16.88 -21.63
C GLU A 412 7.43 15.80 -21.34
N ILE A 413 7.12 14.52 -21.62
CA ILE A 413 8.05 13.40 -21.50
C ILE A 413 8.46 12.94 -22.90
N LYS A 414 9.76 12.96 -23.17
CA LYS A 414 10.33 12.61 -24.49
C LYS A 414 10.60 11.13 -24.69
N GLY A 415 10.84 10.41 -23.60
CA GLY A 415 11.26 9.01 -23.68
C GLY A 415 10.69 8.16 -22.56
N HIS A 416 10.54 6.87 -22.84
CA HIS A 416 10.02 5.91 -21.87
C HIS A 416 10.83 4.60 -21.90
N ILE A 417 11.08 4.04 -20.72
CA ILE A 417 11.67 2.71 -20.55
C ILE A 417 10.62 1.83 -19.87
N ALA A 418 10.18 0.79 -20.58
CA ALA A 418 9.24 -0.20 -20.09
C ALA A 418 9.96 -1.55 -19.94
N PHE A 419 10.33 -1.88 -18.70
CA PHE A 419 11.05 -3.12 -18.37
C PHE A 419 10.11 -4.08 -17.64
N GLY A 420 9.70 -5.16 -18.30
CA GLY A 420 8.75 -6.15 -17.74
C GLY A 420 7.38 -5.57 -17.41
N MET A 421 6.96 -4.53 -18.12
CA MET A 421 5.69 -3.84 -17.91
C MET A 421 5.01 -3.48 -19.23
N ASN A 422 3.79 -3.98 -19.42
CA ASN A 422 2.94 -3.62 -20.57
C ASN A 422 2.04 -2.43 -20.22
N GLY A 423 2.61 -1.22 -20.35
CA GLY A 423 1.99 0.04 -19.97
C GLY A 423 0.65 0.35 -20.63
N VAL A 424 0.50 0.03 -21.91
CA VAL A 424 -0.76 0.23 -22.67
C VAL A 424 -1.90 -0.56 -22.03
N MET A 425 -1.64 -1.80 -21.61
CA MET A 425 -2.67 -2.68 -21.07
C MET A 425 -2.97 -2.43 -19.59
N ILE A 426 -1.97 -2.09 -18.77
CA ILE A 426 -2.17 -1.87 -17.32
C ILE A 426 -2.75 -0.47 -17.01
N GLY A 427 -2.38 0.56 -17.78
CA GLY A 427 -2.76 1.94 -17.49
C GLY A 427 -4.26 2.20 -17.68
N PRO A 428 -4.86 3.16 -16.93
CA PRO A 428 -6.23 3.55 -17.17
C PRO A 428 -6.34 4.26 -18.52
N ASN A 429 -7.51 4.20 -19.15
CA ASN A 429 -7.77 4.73 -20.50
C ASN A 429 -6.64 4.38 -21.50
N SER A 430 -6.56 3.11 -21.92
CA SER A 430 -5.49 2.63 -22.80
C SER A 430 -5.30 3.46 -24.08
N ARG A 431 -6.34 4.13 -24.58
CA ARG A 431 -6.25 5.05 -25.73
C ARG A 431 -5.32 6.21 -25.42
N LYS A 432 -5.47 6.83 -24.25
CA LYS A 432 -4.59 7.91 -23.81
C LYS A 432 -3.13 7.47 -23.74
N ASN A 433 -2.86 6.25 -23.28
CA ASN A 433 -1.49 5.71 -23.20
C ASN A 433 -0.91 5.44 -24.61
N ILE A 434 -1.71 4.93 -25.54
CA ILE A 434 -1.30 4.75 -26.95
C ILE A 434 -0.98 6.10 -27.59
N GLU A 435 -1.86 7.09 -27.44
CA GLU A 435 -1.65 8.44 -27.98
C GLU A 435 -0.46 9.16 -27.32
N ALA A 436 -0.17 8.85 -26.05
CA ALA A 436 1.02 9.34 -25.38
C ALA A 436 2.30 8.77 -26.02
N LEU A 437 2.33 7.46 -26.29
CA LEU A 437 3.47 6.83 -26.96
C LEU A 437 3.68 7.39 -28.37
N LYS A 438 2.62 7.69 -29.13
CA LYS A 438 2.73 8.32 -30.47
C LYS A 438 3.42 9.68 -30.44
N LYS A 439 3.40 10.37 -29.29
CA LYS A 439 4.02 11.69 -29.09
C LYS A 439 5.44 11.61 -28.50
N ALA A 440 5.87 10.45 -28.02
CA ALA A 440 7.22 10.27 -27.49
C ALA A 440 8.25 10.23 -28.62
N ASP A 441 9.48 10.71 -28.35
CA ASP A 441 10.59 10.65 -29.28
C ASP A 441 11.15 9.22 -29.36
N TRP A 442 11.21 8.52 -28.22
CA TRP A 442 11.72 7.15 -28.14
C TRP A 442 11.06 6.29 -27.05
N LEU A 443 11.07 4.98 -27.27
CA LEU A 443 10.58 3.96 -26.35
C LEU A 443 11.58 2.80 -26.31
N VAL A 444 12.03 2.41 -25.13
CA VAL A 444 12.79 1.18 -24.90
C VAL A 444 11.90 0.18 -24.19
N VAL A 445 11.70 -1.00 -24.76
CA VAL A 445 10.94 -2.09 -24.14
C VAL A 445 11.86 -3.28 -23.92
N CYS A 446 11.90 -3.80 -22.70
CA CYS A 446 12.47 -5.12 -22.43
C CYS A 446 11.38 -6.06 -21.92
N GLU A 447 11.11 -7.09 -22.71
CA GLU A 447 10.07 -8.08 -22.47
C GLU A 447 10.48 -9.43 -23.07
N ILE A 448 9.80 -10.49 -22.63
CA ILE A 448 9.99 -11.85 -23.15
C ILE A 448 9.13 -12.13 -24.40
N PHE A 449 8.09 -11.31 -24.62
CA PHE A 449 7.23 -11.37 -25.80
C PHE A 449 7.00 -9.97 -26.38
N PRO A 450 6.77 -9.84 -27.71
CA PRO A 450 6.15 -8.65 -28.27
C PRO A 450 4.81 -8.35 -27.60
N ASP A 451 4.67 -7.17 -27.02
CA ASP A 451 3.48 -6.74 -26.28
C ASP A 451 2.85 -5.47 -26.89
N GLU A 452 1.68 -5.12 -26.38
CA GLU A 452 0.92 -3.95 -26.84
C GLU A 452 1.70 -2.64 -26.70
N THR A 453 2.57 -2.52 -25.70
CA THR A 453 3.42 -1.34 -25.50
C THR A 453 4.51 -1.26 -26.56
N SER A 454 5.20 -2.35 -26.88
CA SER A 454 6.24 -2.40 -27.92
C SER A 454 5.69 -2.23 -29.34
N GLU A 455 4.39 -2.49 -29.55
CA GLU A 455 3.73 -2.38 -30.86
C GLU A 455 2.55 -1.39 -30.86
N PHE A 456 2.58 -0.37 -29.99
CA PHE A 456 1.51 0.62 -29.85
C PHE A 456 1.18 1.34 -31.17
N TRP A 457 2.17 1.50 -32.05
CA TRP A 457 2.04 2.13 -33.36
C TRP A 457 1.19 1.30 -34.35
N ARG A 458 0.89 0.05 -33.99
CA ARG A 458 -0.05 -0.83 -34.72
C ARG A 458 -1.38 -1.02 -33.97
N ALA A 459 -1.67 -0.20 -32.95
CA ALA A 459 -2.88 -0.36 -32.17
C ALA A 459 -4.14 -0.29 -33.05
N PRO A 460 -5.20 -1.05 -32.72
CA PRO A 460 -6.44 -1.06 -33.48
C PRO A 460 -7.01 0.35 -33.69
N GLY A 461 -7.40 0.65 -34.94
CA GLY A 461 -7.87 1.97 -35.35
C GLY A 461 -6.79 2.89 -35.91
N THR A 462 -5.51 2.52 -35.84
CA THR A 462 -4.40 3.27 -36.47
C THR A 462 -4.35 2.96 -37.97
N SER A 463 -4.50 3.97 -38.84
CA SER A 463 -4.49 3.75 -40.30
C SER A 463 -3.06 3.55 -40.84
N PRO A 464 -2.87 2.91 -42.01
CA PRO A 464 -1.56 2.81 -42.65
C PRO A 464 -0.86 4.15 -42.88
N GLU A 465 -1.62 5.23 -43.13
CA GLU A 465 -1.12 6.59 -43.27
C GLU A 465 -0.66 7.14 -41.91
N GLU A 466 -1.46 6.95 -40.86
CA GLU A 466 -1.10 7.36 -39.50
C GLU A 466 0.17 6.64 -39.02
N MET A 467 0.32 5.35 -39.32
CA MET A 467 1.54 4.59 -38.98
C MET A 467 2.81 5.21 -39.55
N LYS A 468 2.76 5.85 -40.73
CA LYS A 468 3.91 6.54 -41.35
C LYS A 468 4.23 7.87 -40.67
N GLU A 469 3.26 8.46 -39.99
CA GLU A 469 3.42 9.73 -39.28
C GLU A 469 3.90 9.57 -37.83
N ILE A 470 3.79 8.38 -37.25
CA ILE A 470 4.35 8.10 -35.92
C ILE A 470 5.89 8.12 -35.99
N LYS A 471 6.52 9.05 -35.26
CA LYS A 471 7.98 9.26 -35.29
C LYS A 471 8.74 8.63 -34.12
N THR A 472 8.04 7.99 -33.18
CA THR A 472 8.65 7.38 -32.00
C THR A 472 9.62 6.25 -32.39
N ALA A 473 10.88 6.38 -32.00
CA ALA A 473 11.87 5.32 -32.18
C ALA A 473 11.67 4.21 -31.13
N VAL A 474 11.36 2.99 -31.57
CA VAL A 474 11.13 1.86 -30.65
C VAL A 474 12.31 0.89 -30.66
N TYR A 475 12.91 0.69 -29.48
CA TYR A 475 13.96 -0.30 -29.22
C TYR A 475 13.36 -1.46 -28.42
N ARG A 476 13.21 -2.63 -29.06
CA ARG A 476 12.70 -3.85 -28.41
C ARG A 476 13.87 -4.78 -28.06
N LEU A 477 14.13 -4.94 -26.77
CA LEU A 477 15.24 -5.72 -26.21
C LEU A 477 14.72 -7.06 -25.68
N PRO A 478 15.15 -8.22 -26.20
CA PRO A 478 14.69 -9.51 -25.73
C PRO A 478 15.24 -9.81 -24.33
N GLY A 479 14.36 -9.80 -23.32
CA GLY A 479 14.69 -10.11 -21.93
C GLY A 479 14.61 -11.60 -21.61
N ALA A 480 15.23 -12.02 -20.50
CA ALA A 480 15.16 -13.39 -20.01
C ALA A 480 13.95 -13.65 -19.10
N GLY A 481 13.28 -14.78 -19.31
CA GLY A 481 12.19 -15.28 -18.48
C GLY A 481 12.62 -15.70 -17.08
N PHE A 482 11.64 -16.03 -16.22
CA PHE A 482 11.93 -16.39 -14.83
C PHE A 482 12.74 -17.70 -14.70
N ALA A 483 12.58 -18.65 -15.62
CA ALA A 483 13.30 -19.94 -15.62
C ALA A 483 14.73 -19.82 -16.19
N GLU A 484 15.09 -18.66 -16.75
CA GLU A 484 16.35 -18.45 -17.48
C GLU A 484 17.41 -17.71 -16.67
N LYS A 485 17.08 -17.34 -15.44
CA LYS A 485 17.95 -16.57 -14.54
C LYS A 485 17.86 -17.09 -13.11
N ASP A 486 18.92 -16.95 -12.34
CA ASP A 486 18.92 -17.15 -10.90
C ASP A 486 18.41 -15.87 -10.19
N GLY A 487 18.64 -15.75 -8.88
CA GLY A 487 18.29 -14.57 -8.09
C GLY A 487 17.10 -14.77 -7.16
N THR A 488 16.64 -13.67 -6.56
CA THR A 488 15.63 -13.69 -5.49
C THR A 488 14.29 -13.15 -5.97
N PHE A 489 13.20 -13.72 -5.48
CA PHE A 489 11.91 -13.05 -5.44
C PHE A 489 11.40 -12.97 -4.00
N VAL A 490 10.61 -11.94 -3.73
CA VAL A 490 10.03 -11.68 -2.40
C VAL A 490 8.53 -11.84 -2.49
N ASN A 491 8.04 -12.91 -1.85
CA ASN A 491 6.62 -13.23 -1.89
C ASN A 491 5.80 -12.27 -1.00
N SER A 492 4.47 -12.45 -1.02
CA SER A 492 3.54 -11.64 -0.22
C SER A 492 3.79 -11.70 1.30
N ALA A 493 4.44 -12.76 1.78
CA ALA A 493 4.78 -13.00 3.18
C ALA A 493 6.19 -12.46 3.54
N ARG A 494 6.80 -11.64 2.68
CA ARG A 494 8.14 -11.03 2.84
C ARG A 494 9.31 -12.02 2.73
N TRP A 495 9.07 -13.24 2.25
CA TRP A 495 10.13 -14.25 2.13
C TRP A 495 10.96 -13.98 0.88
N LEU A 496 12.22 -13.60 1.09
CA LEU A 496 13.29 -13.66 0.11
C LEU A 496 13.60 -15.13 -0.16
N GLN A 497 13.33 -15.57 -1.39
CA GLN A 497 13.58 -16.94 -1.82
C GLN A 497 14.45 -16.92 -3.07
N TRP A 498 15.61 -17.57 -2.97
CA TRP A 498 16.51 -17.74 -4.10
C TRP A 498 16.00 -18.83 -5.05
N LYS A 499 16.11 -18.57 -6.35
CA LYS A 499 15.91 -19.56 -7.42
C LYS A 499 17.15 -19.65 -8.29
N TYR A 500 17.27 -20.74 -9.03
CA TYR A 500 18.35 -20.97 -9.97
C TYR A 500 17.81 -20.98 -11.40
N ALA A 501 18.66 -20.62 -12.36
CA ALA A 501 18.34 -20.79 -13.77
C ALA A 501 18.15 -22.29 -14.06
N ALA A 502 17.05 -22.63 -14.75
CA ALA A 502 16.74 -24.00 -15.17
C ALA A 502 17.13 -24.24 -16.63
N VAL A 503 17.08 -23.20 -17.47
CA VAL A 503 17.43 -23.22 -18.90
C VAL A 503 18.21 -21.95 -19.27
N ALA A 504 18.87 -21.94 -20.42
CA ALA A 504 19.51 -20.72 -20.93
C ALA A 504 18.47 -19.80 -21.61
N PRO A 505 18.70 -18.47 -21.66
CA PRO A 505 17.86 -17.56 -22.43
C PRO A 505 17.78 -17.95 -23.92
N PRO A 506 16.60 -17.84 -24.57
CA PRO A 506 16.44 -18.24 -25.97
C PRO A 506 17.07 -17.24 -26.93
N GLY A 507 17.64 -17.74 -28.04
CA GLY A 507 18.19 -16.91 -29.11
C GLY A 507 19.28 -15.97 -28.61
N GLN A 508 19.03 -14.66 -28.72
CA GLN A 508 19.94 -13.60 -28.24
C GLN A 508 19.37 -12.85 -27.02
N ALA A 509 18.37 -13.42 -26.34
CA ALA A 509 17.82 -12.86 -25.13
C ALA A 509 18.89 -12.75 -24.04
N ARG A 510 18.74 -11.74 -23.17
CA ARG A 510 19.69 -11.47 -22.07
C ARG A 510 18.95 -11.28 -20.76
N VAL A 511 19.64 -11.63 -19.67
CA VAL A 511 19.17 -11.35 -18.31
C VAL A 511 19.13 -9.83 -18.08
N ASP A 512 18.17 -9.37 -17.26
CA ASP A 512 17.87 -7.94 -17.12
C ASP A 512 19.09 -7.13 -16.66
N GLN A 513 19.86 -7.69 -15.72
CA GLN A 513 21.04 -7.03 -15.18
C GLN A 513 22.15 -6.83 -16.24
N GLU A 514 22.28 -7.73 -17.22
CA GLU A 514 23.24 -7.54 -18.31
C GLU A 514 22.79 -6.40 -19.24
N ILE A 515 21.50 -6.34 -19.57
CA ILE A 515 20.94 -5.29 -20.43
C ILE A 515 21.13 -3.92 -19.78
N LEU A 516 20.72 -3.78 -18.51
CA LEU A 516 20.82 -2.53 -17.77
C LEU A 516 22.28 -2.13 -17.53
N ALA A 517 23.15 -3.08 -17.19
CA ALA A 517 24.58 -2.83 -17.01
C ALA A 517 25.21 -2.25 -18.28
N ARG A 518 24.98 -2.86 -19.43
CA ARG A 518 25.54 -2.39 -20.71
C ARG A 518 25.06 -0.98 -21.06
N ILE A 519 23.77 -0.68 -20.84
CA ILE A 519 23.21 0.66 -21.06
C ILE A 519 23.89 1.67 -20.13
N PHE A 520 23.95 1.37 -18.83
CA PHE A 520 24.57 2.26 -17.84
C PHE A 520 26.06 2.50 -18.12
N LEU A 521 26.82 1.43 -18.40
CA LEU A 521 28.24 1.52 -18.73
C LEU A 521 28.49 2.38 -19.97
N LYS A 522 27.62 2.28 -20.98
CA LYS A 522 27.76 3.11 -22.18
C LYS A 522 27.43 4.58 -21.91
N ILE A 523 26.39 4.85 -21.12
CA ILE A 523 26.07 6.23 -20.67
C ILE A 523 27.26 6.80 -19.90
N ARG A 524 27.81 6.04 -18.95
CA ARG A 524 28.96 6.47 -18.15
C ARG A 524 30.20 6.75 -19.00
N GLU A 525 30.48 5.90 -19.99
CA GLU A 525 31.55 6.12 -20.97
C GLU A 525 31.36 7.43 -21.75
N LEU A 526 30.14 7.72 -22.22
CA LEU A 526 29.82 8.94 -22.94
C LEU A 526 30.00 10.18 -22.05
N TYR A 527 29.47 10.16 -20.83
CA TYR A 527 29.66 11.27 -19.87
C TYR A 527 31.13 11.50 -19.52
N ALA A 528 31.94 10.44 -19.44
CA ALA A 528 33.38 10.57 -19.18
C ALA A 528 34.14 11.19 -20.36
N LYS A 529 33.70 10.92 -21.60
CA LYS A 529 34.35 11.41 -22.83
C LYS A 529 33.88 12.79 -23.25
N GLU A 530 32.59 13.05 -23.14
CA GLU A 530 31.91 14.20 -23.74
C GLU A 530 31.46 15.23 -22.68
N GLY A 531 31.54 14.88 -21.40
CA GLY A 531 30.95 15.68 -20.33
C GLY A 531 29.42 15.64 -20.37
N GLY A 532 28.78 16.68 -19.84
CA GLY A 532 27.32 16.80 -19.83
C GLY A 532 26.80 17.58 -18.64
N LYS A 533 25.47 17.61 -18.47
CA LYS A 533 24.85 18.20 -17.29
C LYS A 533 25.04 17.28 -16.09
N PHE A 534 25.68 17.79 -15.05
CA PHE A 534 25.87 17.11 -13.75
C PHE A 534 26.45 15.69 -13.86
N PRO A 535 27.66 15.53 -14.42
CA PRO A 535 28.27 14.23 -14.68
C PRO A 535 28.59 13.44 -13.39
N ASP A 536 28.86 14.13 -12.28
CA ASP A 536 29.38 13.54 -11.05
C ASP A 536 28.53 12.39 -10.52
N ALA A 537 27.20 12.54 -10.49
CA ALA A 537 26.30 11.50 -10.00
C ALA A 537 26.36 10.20 -10.82
N ILE A 538 26.72 10.28 -12.11
CA ILE A 538 26.85 9.13 -13.02
C ILE A 538 28.25 8.53 -12.91
N LEU A 539 29.28 9.38 -12.89
CA LEU A 539 30.68 8.94 -12.85
C LEU A 539 31.07 8.33 -11.50
N ASN A 540 30.49 8.84 -10.41
CA ASN A 540 30.79 8.41 -9.03
C ASN A 540 29.83 7.34 -8.49
N ALA A 541 28.85 6.89 -9.26
CA ALA A 541 28.02 5.74 -8.89
C ALA A 541 28.88 4.47 -8.81
N SER A 542 28.79 3.77 -7.67
CA SER A 542 29.50 2.53 -7.39
C SER A 542 29.15 1.46 -8.42
N TRP A 543 30.17 0.74 -8.92
CA TRP A 543 29.98 -0.34 -9.90
C TRP A 543 31.11 -1.37 -9.84
N SER A 544 31.43 -1.82 -8.62
CA SER A 544 32.56 -2.71 -8.35
C SER A 544 32.19 -4.20 -8.44
N TYR A 545 31.59 -4.60 -9.55
CA TYR A 545 31.25 -6.01 -9.82
C TYR A 545 32.36 -6.74 -10.54
N SER A 546 32.56 -8.03 -10.26
CA SER A 546 33.62 -8.84 -10.88
C SER A 546 33.47 -8.92 -12.41
N LYS A 547 32.23 -8.87 -12.90
CA LYS A 547 31.89 -8.76 -14.32
C LYS A 547 30.98 -7.55 -14.55
N PRO A 548 31.55 -6.34 -14.77
CA PRO A 548 30.79 -5.09 -14.79
C PRO A 548 29.61 -5.07 -15.76
N GLU A 549 29.74 -5.70 -16.93
CA GLU A 549 28.72 -5.75 -17.97
C GLU A 549 27.63 -6.80 -17.73
N ASN A 550 27.82 -7.70 -16.76
CA ASN A 550 26.82 -8.69 -16.35
C ASN A 550 27.07 -9.09 -14.87
N PRO A 551 26.70 -8.21 -13.92
CA PRO A 551 26.90 -8.45 -12.50
C PRO A 551 26.21 -9.73 -12.04
N SER A 552 26.86 -10.54 -11.19
CA SER A 552 26.18 -11.70 -10.63
C SER A 552 25.12 -11.24 -9.62
N LEU A 553 23.95 -11.89 -9.62
CA LEU A 553 22.90 -11.53 -8.66
C LEU A 553 23.29 -11.87 -7.21
N ALA A 554 24.32 -12.70 -7.02
CA ALA A 554 24.90 -13.00 -5.72
C ALA A 554 25.71 -11.81 -5.17
N GLU A 555 26.51 -11.14 -6.00
CA GLU A 555 27.21 -9.91 -5.61
C GLU A 555 26.22 -8.79 -5.28
N VAL A 556 25.19 -8.61 -6.13
CA VAL A 556 24.13 -7.63 -5.92
C VAL A 556 23.38 -7.92 -4.60
N ALA A 557 23.06 -9.18 -4.31
CA ALA A 557 22.40 -9.53 -3.05
C ALA A 557 23.28 -9.28 -1.81
N LYS A 558 24.60 -9.48 -1.89
CA LYS A 558 25.55 -9.15 -0.82
C LYS A 558 25.66 -7.65 -0.59
N GLU A 559 25.69 -6.85 -1.67
CA GLU A 559 25.65 -5.39 -1.61
C GLU A 559 24.37 -4.89 -0.94
N ILE A 560 23.22 -5.46 -1.33
CA ILE A 560 21.93 -5.14 -0.73
C ILE A 560 21.88 -5.50 0.76
N ASN A 561 22.42 -6.67 1.16
CA ASN A 561 22.56 -7.06 2.57
C ASN A 561 23.44 -6.08 3.36
N GLY A 562 24.55 -5.67 2.74
CA GLY A 562 25.52 -4.76 3.33
C GLY A 562 26.72 -5.43 3.99
N ARG A 563 27.77 -4.63 4.18
CA ARG A 563 29.09 -5.02 4.70
C ARG A 563 29.70 -3.93 5.58
N ALA A 564 30.67 -4.32 6.38
CA ALA A 564 31.52 -3.39 7.13
C ALA A 564 32.59 -2.77 6.21
N LEU A 565 32.80 -1.46 6.31
CA LEU A 565 33.84 -0.70 5.62
C LEU A 565 35.02 -0.35 6.53
N SER A 566 34.86 -0.54 7.84
CA SER A 566 35.92 -0.56 8.85
C SER A 566 35.62 -1.63 9.88
N ASP A 567 36.54 -1.91 10.80
CA ASP A 567 36.24 -2.78 11.93
C ASP A 567 35.12 -2.15 12.79
N LEU A 568 34.11 -2.95 13.14
CA LEU A 568 32.92 -2.54 13.89
C LEU A 568 32.85 -3.24 15.23
N THR A 569 32.40 -2.49 16.23
CA THR A 569 31.89 -2.98 17.51
C THR A 569 30.43 -2.59 17.65
N GLU A 570 29.67 -3.37 18.43
CA GLU A 570 28.27 -3.08 18.72
C GLU A 570 28.04 -3.03 20.23
N ASP A 571 27.60 -1.87 20.72
CA ASP A 571 27.42 -1.63 22.14
C ASP A 571 26.36 -2.55 22.75
N SER A 572 25.37 -2.93 21.95
CA SER A 572 24.33 -3.90 22.34
C SER A 572 24.81 -5.37 22.34
N GLN A 573 26.03 -5.64 21.84
CA GLN A 573 26.67 -6.96 21.88
C GLN A 573 28.16 -6.84 22.26
N PRO A 574 28.47 -6.52 23.53
CA PRO A 574 29.85 -6.31 23.97
C PRO A 574 30.76 -7.51 23.66
N GLY A 575 31.88 -7.27 22.98
CA GLY A 575 32.86 -8.29 22.57
C GLY A 575 32.61 -8.91 21.20
N ALA A 576 31.45 -8.71 20.57
CA ALA A 576 31.25 -9.07 19.17
C ALA A 576 31.93 -8.04 18.27
N THR A 577 32.71 -8.50 17.29
CA THR A 577 33.38 -7.64 16.30
C THR A 577 33.05 -8.11 14.89
N ILE A 578 32.89 -7.15 13.97
CA ILE A 578 32.82 -7.41 12.54
C ILE A 578 34.04 -6.76 11.90
N LYS A 579 34.81 -7.53 11.14
CA LYS A 579 36.01 -7.04 10.46
C LYS A 579 35.66 -6.33 9.16
N THR A 580 36.51 -5.40 8.78
CA THR A 580 36.44 -4.71 7.48
C THR A 580 36.23 -5.71 6.34
N GLY A 581 35.25 -5.46 5.47
CA GLY A 581 34.90 -6.30 4.32
C GLY A 581 33.90 -7.42 4.60
N GLN A 582 33.64 -7.79 5.85
CA GLN A 582 32.68 -8.85 6.20
C GLN A 582 31.23 -8.41 5.99
N GLN A 583 30.37 -9.36 5.62
CA GLN A 583 28.93 -9.15 5.50
C GLN A 583 28.28 -8.89 6.85
N LEU A 584 27.35 -7.92 6.90
CA LEU A 584 26.62 -7.60 8.12
C LEU A 584 25.61 -8.72 8.46
N PRO A 585 25.49 -9.12 9.74
CA PRO A 585 24.53 -10.14 10.17
C PRO A 585 23.10 -9.60 10.32
N GLY A 586 22.92 -8.27 10.29
CA GLY A 586 21.61 -7.63 10.41
C GLY A 586 21.71 -6.11 10.55
N PHE A 587 20.58 -5.43 10.35
CA PHE A 587 20.51 -3.96 10.32
C PHE A 587 20.86 -3.26 11.65
N ALA A 588 20.88 -3.99 12.77
CA ALA A 588 21.31 -3.46 14.07
C ALA A 588 22.77 -2.99 14.06
N TRP A 589 23.59 -3.51 13.14
CA TRP A 589 25.02 -3.18 12.99
C TRP A 589 25.28 -1.98 12.08
N LEU A 590 24.25 -1.42 11.43
CA LEU A 590 24.41 -0.24 10.58
C LEU A 590 24.82 0.97 11.40
N LYS A 591 25.69 1.82 10.84
CA LYS A 591 26.24 3.02 11.47
C LYS A 591 26.02 4.24 10.58
N ASP A 592 25.96 5.42 11.18
CA ASP A 592 25.74 6.72 10.53
C ASP A 592 27.03 7.53 10.31
N ASP A 593 28.19 6.92 10.54
CA ASP A 593 29.52 7.53 10.39
C ASP A 593 30.22 7.20 9.06
N GLY A 594 29.60 6.35 8.24
CA GLY A 594 30.15 5.87 6.96
C GLY A 594 30.96 4.58 7.04
N SER A 595 31.05 3.94 8.22
CA SER A 595 31.74 2.65 8.43
C SER A 595 30.97 1.43 7.91
N THR A 596 29.76 1.61 7.37
CA THR A 596 28.92 0.54 6.83
C THR A 596 28.34 0.93 5.47
N ALA A 597 28.18 -0.04 4.58
CA ALA A 597 27.44 0.11 3.32
C ALA A 597 26.32 -0.94 3.27
N CYS A 598 25.13 -0.56 2.85
CA CYS A 598 23.97 -1.46 2.75
C CYS A 598 22.97 -0.91 1.73
N GLY A 599 22.73 -1.66 0.64
CA GLY A 599 21.81 -1.24 -0.42
C GLY A 599 20.34 -1.24 0.00
N ASN A 600 19.95 -2.06 0.98
CA ASN A 600 18.61 -2.03 1.58
C ASN A 600 18.65 -2.54 3.02
N TRP A 601 18.45 -1.66 4.00
CA TRP A 601 18.54 -2.01 5.42
C TRP A 601 17.58 -3.13 5.83
N LEU A 602 16.40 -3.25 5.19
CA LEU A 602 15.45 -4.33 5.48
C LEU A 602 16.04 -5.71 5.22
N TYR A 603 16.95 -5.82 4.25
CA TYR A 603 17.53 -7.07 3.78
C TYR A 603 18.89 -7.36 4.42
N SER A 604 19.39 -6.48 5.29
CA SER A 604 20.55 -6.78 6.10
C SER A 604 20.26 -7.96 7.02
N GLY A 605 21.07 -9.01 6.90
CA GLY A 605 20.86 -10.33 7.49
C GLY A 605 20.38 -11.40 6.50
N SER A 606 20.11 -11.07 5.24
CA SER A 606 19.71 -12.05 4.22
C SER A 606 20.88 -12.83 3.59
N TRP A 607 22.09 -12.25 3.60
CA TRP A 607 23.34 -12.88 3.16
C TRP A 607 24.50 -12.45 4.07
N THR A 608 24.85 -13.31 5.03
CA THR A 608 25.82 -13.01 6.08
C THR A 608 27.11 -13.83 5.90
N GLU A 609 28.08 -13.70 6.81
CA GLU A 609 29.25 -14.58 6.86
C GLU A 609 28.87 -16.06 7.11
N ALA A 610 27.70 -16.32 7.71
CA ALA A 610 27.15 -17.67 7.85
C ALA A 610 26.55 -18.23 6.55
N GLY A 611 26.46 -17.42 5.49
CA GLY A 611 25.99 -17.80 4.16
C GLY A 611 24.71 -17.09 3.70
N ALA A 612 24.20 -17.51 2.54
CA ALA A 612 23.00 -16.95 1.91
C ALA A 612 21.72 -17.50 2.58
N LEU A 613 21.19 -16.81 3.59
CA LEU A 613 20.03 -17.29 4.35
C LEU A 613 18.76 -17.44 3.48
N MET A 614 18.64 -16.64 2.42
CA MET A 614 17.57 -16.75 1.42
C MET A 614 17.64 -18.00 0.53
N GLN A 615 18.74 -18.75 0.56
CA GLN A 615 18.90 -20.04 -0.14
C GLN A 615 18.49 -21.25 0.72
N ARG A 616 18.19 -21.05 2.01
CA ARG A 616 17.85 -22.16 2.91
C ARG A 616 16.55 -22.86 2.51
N ARG A 617 16.52 -24.19 2.69
CA ARG A 617 15.40 -25.06 2.30
C ARG A 617 14.93 -25.98 3.43
N GLY A 618 15.28 -25.66 4.68
CA GLY A 618 14.88 -26.45 5.85
C GLY A 618 13.38 -26.33 6.10
N THR A 619 12.74 -27.46 6.38
CA THR A 619 11.28 -27.58 6.53
C THR A 619 10.85 -27.87 7.97
N ASP A 620 11.72 -27.63 8.94
CA ASP A 620 11.35 -27.78 10.35
C ASP A 620 10.37 -26.67 10.78
N ASP A 621 9.26 -27.09 11.38
CA ASP A 621 8.26 -26.22 12.03
C ASP A 621 8.13 -26.65 13.50
N PRO A 622 9.04 -26.21 14.38
CA PRO A 622 9.03 -26.61 15.78
C PRO A 622 7.77 -26.12 16.52
N SER A 623 7.03 -25.17 15.94
CA SER A 623 5.84 -24.58 16.53
C SER A 623 4.55 -25.33 16.17
N GLY A 624 4.53 -26.05 15.05
CA GLY A 624 3.31 -26.56 14.42
C GLY A 624 2.41 -25.48 13.79
N LEU A 625 2.74 -24.19 13.95
CA LEU A 625 1.96 -23.04 13.47
C LEU A 625 2.30 -22.63 12.03
N GLY A 626 3.19 -23.35 11.34
CA GLY A 626 3.63 -23.03 9.99
C GLY A 626 4.75 -21.99 9.93
N ILE A 627 5.55 -21.89 11.01
CA ILE A 627 6.73 -21.04 11.08
C ILE A 627 7.92 -21.91 10.70
N PHE A 628 8.54 -21.63 9.54
CA PHE A 628 9.69 -22.37 9.02
C PHE A 628 10.93 -21.48 9.00
N PRO A 629 11.65 -21.30 10.14
CA PRO A 629 12.73 -20.32 10.24
C PRO A 629 13.88 -20.58 9.28
N SER A 630 14.05 -21.83 8.83
CA SER A 630 15.09 -22.31 7.92
C SER A 630 14.63 -22.45 6.46
N TRP A 631 13.44 -21.96 6.10
CA TRP A 631 12.99 -21.86 4.70
C TRP A 631 13.07 -20.41 4.21
N GLY A 632 13.94 -20.15 3.23
CA GLY A 632 14.28 -18.81 2.77
C GLY A 632 14.66 -17.88 3.93
N TRP A 633 14.44 -16.58 3.75
CA TRP A 633 14.61 -15.59 4.81
C TRP A 633 13.54 -14.50 4.70
N SER A 634 12.90 -14.14 5.80
CA SER A 634 11.82 -13.14 5.81
C SER A 634 12.32 -11.81 6.33
N TRP A 635 12.15 -10.71 5.61
CA TRP A 635 12.45 -9.40 6.21
C TRP A 635 11.28 -8.95 7.10
N PRO A 636 11.52 -8.24 8.21
CA PRO A 636 12.84 -7.92 8.78
C PRO A 636 13.34 -9.07 9.69
N ALA A 637 14.66 -9.30 9.68
CA ALA A 637 15.36 -10.18 10.64
C ALA A 637 14.74 -11.59 10.84
N ASN A 638 14.23 -12.19 9.76
CA ASN A 638 13.56 -13.49 9.72
C ASN A 638 12.20 -13.57 10.46
N ARG A 639 11.64 -12.45 10.92
CA ARG A 639 10.32 -12.37 11.59
C ARG A 639 9.19 -12.78 10.63
N ARG A 640 8.46 -13.84 10.97
CA ARG A 640 7.42 -14.43 10.08
C ARG A 640 6.05 -13.78 10.28
N VAL A 641 5.72 -13.36 11.49
CA VAL A 641 4.50 -12.60 11.80
C VAL A 641 4.90 -11.24 12.37
N MET A 642 4.47 -10.17 11.69
CA MET A 642 4.68 -8.79 12.16
C MET A 642 3.88 -8.51 13.41
N TYR A 643 4.41 -7.64 14.27
CA TYR A 643 3.76 -7.16 15.49
C TYR A 643 3.47 -8.27 16.51
N ASN A 644 4.23 -9.37 16.47
CA ASN A 644 3.95 -10.56 17.27
C ASN A 644 4.03 -10.34 18.79
N ARG A 645 4.62 -9.23 19.27
CA ARG A 645 4.46 -8.77 20.68
C ARG A 645 2.99 -8.61 21.07
N ALA A 646 2.12 -8.19 20.15
CA ALA A 646 0.69 -8.02 20.39
C ALA A 646 -0.07 -9.36 20.52
N SER A 647 0.60 -10.50 20.30
CA SER A 647 0.06 -11.84 20.62
C SER A 647 0.03 -12.17 22.11
N CYS A 648 0.64 -11.30 22.93
CA CYS A 648 0.63 -11.40 24.39
C CYS A 648 -0.13 -10.22 25.02
N ASP A 649 -0.59 -10.44 26.24
CA ASP A 649 -1.13 -9.43 27.14
C ASP A 649 -0.05 -8.42 27.62
N PRO A 650 -0.44 -7.34 28.33
CA PRO A 650 0.51 -6.37 28.84
C PRO A 650 1.57 -6.97 29.75
N ALA A 651 1.29 -8.08 30.44
CA ALA A 651 2.24 -8.80 31.29
C ALA A 651 3.16 -9.77 30.52
N GLY A 652 2.99 -9.89 29.20
CA GLY A 652 3.80 -10.72 28.31
C GLY A 652 3.40 -12.20 28.27
N LYS A 653 2.18 -12.53 28.70
CA LYS A 653 1.59 -13.85 28.58
C LYS A 653 0.80 -13.97 27.27
N PRO A 654 0.94 -15.05 26.49
CA PRO A 654 0.13 -15.25 25.28
C PRO A 654 -1.38 -15.19 25.56
N TRP A 655 -2.14 -14.48 24.72
CA TRP A 655 -3.61 -14.48 24.78
C TRP A 655 -4.22 -15.87 24.57
N ASP A 656 -3.50 -16.69 23.78
CA ASP A 656 -3.81 -18.09 23.51
C ASP A 656 -2.51 -18.89 23.62
N SER A 657 -2.41 -19.73 24.66
CA SER A 657 -1.23 -20.54 24.91
C SER A 657 -0.98 -21.62 23.84
N GLU A 658 -2.03 -22.08 23.14
CA GLU A 658 -1.92 -23.08 22.08
C GLU A 658 -1.39 -22.48 20.77
N ARG A 659 -1.53 -21.15 20.59
CA ARG A 659 -1.00 -20.38 19.45
C ARG A 659 0.10 -19.39 19.85
N ARG A 660 0.88 -19.71 20.89
CA ARG A 660 1.96 -18.82 21.34
C ARG A 660 3.05 -18.65 20.27
N GLN A 661 3.32 -17.40 19.90
CA GLN A 661 4.39 -17.06 18.95
C GLN A 661 5.61 -16.53 19.67
N VAL A 662 5.41 -15.63 20.63
CA VAL A 662 6.42 -15.06 21.51
C VAL A 662 5.84 -14.98 22.92
N TRP A 663 6.71 -14.84 23.92
CA TRP A 663 6.32 -14.62 25.32
C TRP A 663 7.49 -13.99 26.08
N TRP A 664 7.19 -13.31 27.18
CA TRP A 664 8.22 -12.85 28.10
C TRP A 664 8.74 -14.02 28.93
N ASN A 665 10.05 -14.29 28.87
CA ASN A 665 10.69 -15.28 29.71
C ASN A 665 11.35 -14.58 30.90
N GLU A 666 10.68 -14.64 32.05
CA GLU A 666 11.14 -14.00 33.29
C GLU A 666 12.55 -14.48 33.70
N ALA A 667 12.82 -15.80 33.62
CA ALA A 667 14.10 -16.37 34.02
C ALA A 667 15.27 -15.93 33.13
N ALA A 668 14.98 -15.62 31.85
CA ALA A 668 15.99 -15.15 30.90
C ALA A 668 15.98 -13.63 30.71
N HIS A 669 15.09 -12.90 31.40
CA HIS A 669 14.85 -11.47 31.25
C HIS A 669 14.78 -11.00 29.79
N ARG A 670 14.07 -11.77 28.94
CA ARG A 670 13.96 -11.49 27.51
C ARG A 670 12.71 -12.08 26.86
N TRP A 671 12.32 -11.53 25.72
CA TRP A 671 11.33 -12.12 24.83
C TRP A 671 11.89 -13.38 24.16
N ALA A 672 11.23 -14.50 24.38
CA ALA A 672 11.47 -15.77 23.69
C ALA A 672 10.31 -16.06 22.73
N GLY A 673 10.49 -17.01 21.82
CA GLY A 673 9.45 -17.31 20.85
C GLY A 673 9.71 -18.52 19.98
N ASN A 674 8.61 -19.00 19.42
CA ASN A 674 8.56 -19.87 18.24
C ASN A 674 8.82 -19.07 16.95
N ASP A 675 8.51 -17.77 16.95
CA ASP A 675 8.95 -16.79 15.94
C ASP A 675 9.98 -15.83 16.54
N VAL A 676 10.69 -15.09 15.69
CA VAL A 676 11.59 -14.01 16.14
C VAL A 676 10.74 -12.86 16.69
N PRO A 677 11.00 -12.34 17.91
CA PRO A 677 10.26 -11.19 18.43
C PRO A 677 10.37 -9.97 17.52
N ASP A 678 9.21 -9.44 17.09
CA ASP A 678 9.08 -8.14 16.45
C ASP A 678 9.02 -7.04 17.51
N PHE A 679 10.07 -6.99 18.32
CA PHE A 679 10.12 -6.18 19.53
C PHE A 679 11.57 -5.99 20.00
N LYS A 680 11.79 -5.06 20.95
CA LYS A 680 13.06 -4.96 21.67
C LYS A 680 13.18 -6.15 22.63
N ALA A 681 14.13 -7.05 22.38
CA ALA A 681 14.17 -8.37 23.01
C ALA A 681 14.35 -8.34 24.55
N ASP A 682 15.01 -7.33 25.07
CA ASP A 682 15.31 -7.09 26.49
C ASP A 682 14.35 -6.08 27.16
N SER A 683 13.33 -5.59 26.44
CA SER A 683 12.34 -4.67 27.02
C SER A 683 11.35 -5.43 27.91
N PRO A 684 11.33 -5.20 29.24
CA PRO A 684 10.46 -5.92 30.15
C PRO A 684 9.01 -5.41 30.04
N PRO A 685 7.98 -6.25 30.27
CA PRO A 685 6.57 -5.86 30.21
C PRO A 685 6.21 -4.59 30.99
N GLN A 686 6.88 -4.35 32.13
CA GLN A 686 6.70 -3.19 33.01
C GLN A 686 7.06 -1.85 32.36
N SER A 687 7.88 -1.84 31.31
CA SER A 687 8.22 -0.64 30.54
C SER A 687 7.04 -0.08 29.73
N HIS A 688 5.97 -0.86 29.57
CA HIS A 688 4.81 -0.50 28.75
C HIS A 688 5.18 -0.14 27.30
N MET A 689 6.26 -0.69 26.76
CA MET A 689 6.62 -0.48 25.36
C MET A 689 5.57 -1.13 24.44
N GLY A 690 5.01 -0.33 23.53
CA GLY A 690 3.95 -0.80 22.64
C GLY A 690 4.44 -1.71 21.50
N PRO A 691 3.61 -2.67 21.02
CA PRO A 691 4.00 -3.71 20.06
C PRO A 691 4.28 -3.23 18.63
N PHE A 692 3.95 -1.99 18.28
CA PHE A 692 4.08 -1.45 16.93
C PHE A 692 5.34 -0.59 16.82
N ILE A 693 6.50 -1.26 16.82
CA ILE A 693 7.83 -0.64 17.01
C ILE A 693 8.22 0.41 15.97
N MET A 694 7.57 0.42 14.81
CA MET A 694 7.82 1.39 13.74
C MET A 694 7.02 2.69 13.92
N ASN A 695 6.03 2.72 14.81
CA ASN A 695 5.27 3.93 15.08
C ASN A 695 5.96 4.75 16.18
N PRO A 696 6.03 6.09 16.04
CA PRO A 696 6.50 7.02 17.08
C PRO A 696 5.87 6.77 18.45
N GLU A 697 4.60 6.39 18.46
CA GLU A 697 3.79 6.13 19.65
C GLU A 697 3.95 4.70 20.18
N GLY A 698 4.56 3.79 19.42
CA GLY A 698 4.69 2.37 19.76
C GLY A 698 3.40 1.55 19.61
N ILE A 699 2.29 2.16 19.21
CA ILE A 699 0.94 1.56 19.23
C ILE A 699 0.22 1.62 17.87
N GLY A 700 -0.86 0.85 17.71
CA GLY A 700 -1.70 0.80 16.52
C GLY A 700 -2.61 2.03 16.40
N ARG A 701 -2.75 2.57 15.19
CA ARG A 701 -3.53 3.80 14.94
C ARG A 701 -4.96 3.48 14.52
N ILE A 702 -5.92 3.79 15.39
CA ILE A 702 -7.34 3.90 15.05
C ILE A 702 -7.56 5.26 14.37
N PHE A 703 -7.21 6.35 15.06
CA PHE A 703 -7.07 7.68 14.46
C PHE A 703 -5.68 7.85 13.84
N ALA A 704 -5.57 8.42 12.64
CA ALA A 704 -4.27 8.67 12.02
C ALA A 704 -3.91 10.16 12.04
N PRO A 705 -2.95 10.58 12.89
CA PRO A 705 -2.60 11.99 13.01
C PRO A 705 -1.80 12.49 11.79
N LEU A 706 -1.78 13.81 11.63
CA LEU A 706 -0.79 14.60 10.90
C LEU A 706 -0.59 14.24 9.44
N ALA A 707 -1.56 14.62 8.61
CA ALA A 707 -1.46 14.46 7.16
C ALA A 707 -1.18 13.04 6.66
N ALA A 708 -1.32 12.03 7.53
CA ALA A 708 -1.18 10.62 7.21
C ALA A 708 -2.03 10.21 6.00
N PHE A 709 -3.23 10.77 5.89
CA PHE A 709 -4.10 10.56 4.74
C PHE A 709 -4.56 11.91 4.18
N ALA A 710 -4.83 11.98 2.89
CA ALA A 710 -5.25 13.20 2.23
C ALA A 710 -6.67 13.62 2.66
N GLU A 711 -7.54 12.64 2.85
CA GLU A 711 -9.00 12.77 2.91
C GLU A 711 -9.60 12.67 4.32
N GLY A 712 -8.85 12.20 5.33
CA GLY A 712 -9.32 12.18 6.71
C GLY A 712 -8.58 11.21 7.63
N PRO A 713 -8.55 11.47 8.96
CA PRO A 713 -7.88 10.62 9.94
C PRO A 713 -8.71 9.39 10.37
N PHE A 714 -10.03 9.43 10.15
CA PHE A 714 -10.91 8.26 10.11
C PHE A 714 -11.41 8.02 8.67
N PRO A 715 -11.66 6.75 8.28
CA PRO A 715 -12.37 6.45 7.04
C PRO A 715 -13.80 7.00 7.02
N GLU A 716 -14.18 7.58 5.88
CA GLU A 716 -15.54 8.04 5.55
C GLU A 716 -15.94 7.43 4.20
N HIS A 717 -17.22 7.11 4.02
CA HIS A 717 -17.72 6.55 2.76
C HIS A 717 -17.89 7.66 1.74
N TYR A 718 -17.20 7.56 0.61
CA TYR A 718 -17.47 8.35 -0.57
C TYR A 718 -17.84 7.42 -1.72
N GLU A 719 -18.68 7.89 -2.64
CA GLU A 719 -19.01 7.16 -3.85
C GLU A 719 -17.82 7.16 -4.84
N PRO A 720 -17.70 6.13 -5.70
CA PRO A 720 -16.83 6.19 -6.88
C PRO A 720 -17.11 7.44 -7.72
N VAL A 721 -16.13 7.86 -8.54
CA VAL A 721 -16.29 9.05 -9.41
C VAL A 721 -17.50 8.93 -10.31
N GLU A 722 -17.72 7.72 -10.81
CA GLU A 722 -18.90 7.36 -11.57
C GLU A 722 -19.73 6.42 -10.71
N SER A 723 -20.80 6.95 -10.11
CA SER A 723 -21.72 6.18 -9.27
C SER A 723 -23.16 6.28 -9.75
N PRO A 724 -23.95 5.18 -9.68
CA PRO A 724 -25.34 5.19 -10.14
C PRO A 724 -26.27 6.03 -9.25
N ILE A 725 -25.79 6.43 -8.07
CA ILE A 725 -26.53 7.23 -7.09
C ILE A 725 -25.61 8.32 -6.49
N ALA A 726 -26.23 9.35 -5.90
CA ALA A 726 -25.52 10.22 -4.98
C ALA A 726 -25.28 9.50 -3.64
N ASN A 727 -24.28 9.93 -2.89
CA ASN A 727 -23.93 9.34 -1.60
C ASN A 727 -25.08 9.47 -0.58
N PRO A 728 -25.63 8.36 -0.04
CA PRO A 728 -26.73 8.40 0.92
C PRO A 728 -26.39 9.04 2.29
N LEU A 729 -25.13 9.04 2.73
CA LEU A 729 -24.71 9.66 4.00
C LEU A 729 -24.61 11.18 3.91
N HIS A 730 -24.06 11.67 2.80
CA HIS A 730 -23.85 13.10 2.57
C HIS A 730 -23.98 13.43 1.07
N PRO A 731 -25.23 13.57 0.56
CA PRO A 731 -25.49 13.77 -0.87
C PRO A 731 -24.81 14.99 -1.49
N LYS A 732 -24.52 16.02 -0.68
CA LYS A 732 -23.83 17.24 -1.11
C LYS A 732 -22.33 17.04 -1.34
N GLN A 733 -21.73 16.01 -0.75
CA GLN A 733 -20.32 15.64 -0.92
C GLN A 733 -20.25 14.18 -1.36
N SER A 734 -20.70 13.89 -2.58
CA SER A 734 -20.89 12.51 -3.00
C SER A 734 -19.59 11.72 -3.15
N ILE A 735 -18.60 12.31 -3.81
CA ILE A 735 -17.29 11.71 -4.10
C ILE A 735 -16.21 12.22 -3.14
N ASN A 736 -15.05 11.58 -3.13
CA ASN A 736 -13.93 12.00 -2.27
C ASN A 736 -13.53 13.46 -2.55
N PRO A 737 -13.54 14.36 -1.55
CA PRO A 737 -13.35 15.81 -1.73
C PRO A 737 -11.93 16.22 -2.18
N VAL A 738 -10.95 15.33 -2.04
CA VAL A 738 -9.53 15.60 -2.37
C VAL A 738 -8.98 14.67 -3.47
N ILE A 739 -9.88 14.00 -4.18
CA ILE A 739 -9.60 13.10 -5.31
C ILE A 739 -8.66 13.72 -6.35
N LYS A 740 -7.95 12.88 -7.11
CA LYS A 740 -7.13 13.30 -8.25
C LYS A 740 -7.79 12.92 -9.56
N LEU A 741 -8.30 13.93 -10.26
CA LEU A 741 -8.89 13.84 -11.59
C LEU A 741 -7.97 14.53 -12.60
N PHE A 742 -7.81 13.94 -13.78
CA PHE A 742 -7.18 14.58 -14.93
C PHE A 742 -8.24 15.25 -15.82
N ASN A 743 -7.79 16.15 -16.71
CA ASN A 743 -8.66 17.05 -17.47
C ASN A 743 -8.25 17.26 -18.95
N THR A 744 -7.48 16.35 -19.54
CA THR A 744 -7.20 16.37 -20.98
C THR A 744 -8.47 16.08 -21.78
N ASP A 745 -8.41 16.29 -23.08
CA ASP A 745 -9.50 15.97 -24.01
C ASP A 745 -9.95 14.50 -23.94
N LEU A 746 -9.08 13.57 -23.54
CA LEU A 746 -9.37 12.15 -23.34
C LEU A 746 -9.82 11.79 -21.91
N ASP A 747 -9.76 12.70 -20.94
CA ASP A 747 -10.23 12.47 -19.58
C ASP A 747 -11.73 12.77 -19.47
N LYS A 748 -12.53 11.74 -19.73
CA LYS A 748 -13.99 11.79 -19.64
C LYS A 748 -14.47 10.98 -18.44
N TYR A 749 -15.53 11.47 -17.79
CA TYR A 749 -16.23 10.81 -16.69
C TYR A 749 -17.73 10.80 -17.03
N GLY A 750 -18.36 9.63 -16.95
CA GLY A 750 -19.74 9.39 -17.33
C GLY A 750 -20.70 9.55 -16.16
N THR A 751 -21.94 9.97 -16.44
CA THR A 751 -22.99 10.14 -15.44
C THR A 751 -24.24 9.30 -15.75
N PRO A 752 -25.10 9.03 -14.75
CA PRO A 752 -26.39 8.38 -14.99
C PRO A 752 -27.28 9.11 -15.98
N GLU A 753 -27.27 10.45 -16.03
CA GLU A 753 -28.06 11.28 -16.96
C GLU A 753 -27.65 11.06 -18.42
N GLN A 754 -26.41 10.65 -18.66
CA GLN A 754 -25.91 10.28 -19.98
C GLN A 754 -26.27 8.82 -20.36
N GLY A 755 -27.00 8.11 -19.50
CA GLY A 755 -27.40 6.71 -19.71
C GLY A 755 -26.35 5.68 -19.27
N PHE A 756 -25.28 6.08 -18.59
CA PHE A 756 -24.34 5.16 -17.96
C PHE A 756 -24.86 4.78 -16.57
N ASN A 757 -25.67 3.73 -16.49
CA ASN A 757 -26.40 3.33 -15.28
C ASN A 757 -26.06 1.92 -14.76
N VAL A 758 -25.14 1.21 -15.42
CA VAL A 758 -24.66 -0.11 -15.01
C VAL A 758 -23.27 0.02 -14.40
N VAL A 759 -23.08 -0.51 -13.20
CA VAL A 759 -21.74 -0.55 -12.57
C VAL A 759 -20.88 -1.58 -13.29
N CYS A 760 -19.69 -1.18 -13.73
CA CYS A 760 -18.71 -2.04 -14.35
C CYS A 760 -17.53 -2.26 -13.41
N THR A 761 -17.11 -3.51 -13.27
CA THR A 761 -15.92 -3.89 -12.52
C THR A 761 -15.01 -4.79 -13.34
N THR A 762 -13.70 -4.56 -13.26
CA THR A 762 -12.70 -5.36 -13.97
C THR A 762 -12.00 -6.35 -13.03
N TYR A 763 -11.75 -7.58 -13.46
CA TYR A 763 -11.16 -8.62 -12.59
C TYR A 763 -10.32 -9.65 -13.35
N ARG A 764 -9.89 -10.70 -12.63
CA ARG A 764 -9.00 -11.76 -13.13
C ARG A 764 -9.66 -13.14 -13.07
N LEU A 765 -9.19 -14.03 -13.94
CA LEU A 765 -9.51 -15.45 -14.00
C LEU A 765 -8.29 -16.26 -13.59
N THR A 766 -8.52 -17.47 -13.08
CA THR A 766 -7.44 -18.36 -12.61
C THR A 766 -6.47 -18.73 -13.73
N GLU A 767 -7.01 -18.88 -14.93
CA GLU A 767 -6.34 -19.41 -16.11
C GLU A 767 -5.42 -18.40 -16.78
N HIS A 768 -5.52 -17.12 -16.43
CA HIS A 768 -4.73 -16.06 -17.05
C HIS A 768 -4.05 -15.13 -16.05
N TYR A 769 -2.80 -14.79 -16.35
CA TYR A 769 -2.03 -13.82 -15.60
C TYR A 769 -1.89 -12.52 -16.40
N HIS A 770 -2.66 -11.51 -15.99
CA HIS A 770 -2.70 -10.18 -16.62
C HIS A 770 -2.80 -10.31 -18.15
N TYR A 771 -1.85 -9.75 -18.87
CA TYR A 771 -1.76 -9.69 -20.33
C TYR A 771 -0.57 -10.51 -20.83
N TRP A 772 -0.09 -11.46 -20.02
CA TRP A 772 1.12 -12.25 -20.29
C TRP A 772 0.77 -13.63 -20.84
N THR A 773 -0.10 -14.37 -20.16
CA THR A 773 -0.45 -15.76 -20.50
C THR A 773 -1.26 -15.93 -21.79
N LYS A 774 -1.73 -14.84 -22.39
CA LYS A 774 -2.26 -14.84 -23.77
C LYS A 774 -1.19 -15.19 -24.83
N ASN A 775 0.07 -15.32 -24.40
CA ASN A 775 1.17 -15.85 -25.19
C ASN A 775 1.48 -17.33 -24.88
N ASN A 776 0.66 -18.00 -24.05
CA ASN A 776 0.82 -19.42 -23.72
C ASN A 776 -0.36 -20.24 -24.28
N PRO A 777 -0.13 -21.18 -25.22
CA PRO A 777 -1.20 -21.97 -25.83
C PRO A 777 -2.08 -22.75 -24.86
N MET A 778 -1.51 -23.26 -23.75
CA MET A 778 -2.28 -24.02 -22.77
C MET A 778 -3.27 -23.13 -22.02
N ASN A 779 -2.85 -21.93 -21.62
CA ASN A 779 -3.73 -20.97 -20.95
C ASN A 779 -4.85 -20.50 -21.88
N VAL A 780 -4.51 -20.23 -23.14
CA VAL A 780 -5.46 -19.83 -24.18
C VAL A 780 -6.51 -20.91 -24.44
N GLN A 781 -6.12 -22.19 -24.51
CA GLN A 781 -7.09 -23.28 -24.72
C GLN A 781 -8.13 -23.39 -23.60
N LEU A 782 -7.80 -22.98 -22.38
CA LEU A 782 -8.73 -23.03 -21.25
C LEU A 782 -9.79 -21.91 -21.32
N VAL A 783 -9.40 -20.69 -21.69
CA VAL A 783 -10.31 -19.54 -21.84
C VAL A 783 -9.91 -18.73 -23.09
N PRO A 784 -10.38 -19.12 -24.29
CA PRO A 784 -9.84 -18.59 -25.55
C PRO A 784 -10.36 -17.19 -25.93
N GLU A 785 -11.53 -16.80 -25.42
CA GLU A 785 -12.21 -15.58 -25.87
C GLU A 785 -12.62 -14.70 -24.69
N PRO A 786 -12.59 -13.37 -24.88
CA PRO A 786 -13.10 -12.44 -23.88
C PRO A 786 -14.61 -12.53 -23.75
N PHE A 787 -15.09 -12.29 -22.53
CA PHE A 787 -16.50 -12.23 -22.22
C PHE A 787 -16.82 -11.14 -21.21
N VAL A 788 -18.11 -10.80 -21.10
CA VAL A 788 -18.68 -9.94 -20.07
C VAL A 788 -19.64 -10.79 -19.25
N GLU A 789 -19.49 -10.83 -17.93
CA GLU A 789 -20.47 -11.43 -17.03
C GLU A 789 -21.69 -10.51 -16.95
N VAL A 790 -22.83 -10.97 -17.45
CA VAL A 790 -24.08 -10.22 -17.51
C VAL A 790 -25.13 -10.91 -16.63
N PRO A 791 -25.76 -10.21 -15.66
CA PRO A 791 -26.89 -10.75 -14.89
C PRO A 791 -28.02 -11.24 -15.80
N VAL A 792 -28.72 -12.31 -15.42
CA VAL A 792 -29.83 -12.89 -16.21
C VAL A 792 -30.93 -11.86 -16.47
N GLU A 793 -31.27 -11.06 -15.47
CA GLU A 793 -32.31 -10.05 -15.53
C GLU A 793 -31.93 -8.92 -16.49
N LEU A 794 -30.70 -8.42 -16.40
CA LEU A 794 -30.18 -7.41 -17.34
C LEU A 794 -30.13 -7.95 -18.77
N ALA A 795 -29.67 -9.19 -18.96
CA ALA A 795 -29.61 -9.83 -20.27
C ALA A 795 -31.00 -9.93 -20.92
N ARG A 796 -32.04 -10.21 -20.13
CA ARG A 796 -33.43 -10.21 -20.57
C ARG A 796 -33.90 -8.81 -20.97
N GLU A 797 -33.59 -7.79 -20.16
CA GLU A 797 -33.96 -6.40 -20.45
C GLU A 797 -33.34 -5.90 -21.76
N ILE A 798 -32.10 -6.28 -22.07
CA ILE A 798 -31.40 -5.86 -23.29
C ILE A 798 -31.56 -6.83 -24.47
N GLY A 799 -32.32 -7.92 -24.33
CA GLY A 799 -32.59 -8.88 -25.40
C GLY A 799 -31.36 -9.69 -25.87
N VAL A 800 -30.49 -10.10 -24.94
CA VAL A 800 -29.24 -10.83 -25.19
C VAL A 800 -29.27 -12.21 -24.57
N GLU A 801 -28.88 -13.22 -25.36
CA GLU A 801 -28.66 -14.59 -24.89
C GLU A 801 -27.18 -14.88 -24.65
N GLY A 802 -26.88 -15.92 -23.86
CA GLY A 802 -25.51 -16.36 -23.61
C GLY A 802 -24.76 -16.67 -24.91
N GLY A 803 -23.50 -16.22 -25.01
CA GLY A 803 -22.65 -16.40 -26.18
C GLY A 803 -22.82 -15.35 -27.29
N GLN A 804 -23.92 -14.58 -27.29
CA GLN A 804 -24.07 -13.44 -28.21
C GLN A 804 -23.12 -12.31 -27.82
N LYS A 805 -22.77 -11.43 -28.77
CA LYS A 805 -21.90 -10.29 -28.49
C LYS A 805 -22.68 -9.15 -27.82
N VAL A 806 -22.05 -8.53 -26.84
CA VAL A 806 -22.51 -7.30 -26.19
C VAL A 806 -21.49 -6.20 -26.36
N ARG A 807 -21.99 -4.97 -26.42
CA ARG A 807 -21.20 -3.74 -26.45
C ARG A 807 -21.31 -3.08 -25.10
N VAL A 808 -20.19 -3.00 -24.39
CA VAL A 808 -20.05 -2.22 -23.16
C VAL A 808 -19.49 -0.86 -23.54
N SER A 809 -20.27 0.20 -23.31
CA SER A 809 -19.92 1.58 -23.62
C SER A 809 -19.71 2.36 -22.32
N THR A 810 -18.71 3.21 -22.31
CA THR A 810 -18.42 4.17 -21.24
C THR A 810 -18.27 5.56 -21.85
N ALA A 811 -18.10 6.62 -21.05
CA ALA A 811 -17.85 7.95 -21.62
C ALA A 811 -16.51 8.05 -22.38
N ARG A 812 -15.65 7.03 -22.27
CA ARG A 812 -14.32 6.97 -22.92
C ARG A 812 -14.33 6.16 -24.22
N ALA A 813 -14.94 4.97 -24.19
CA ALA A 813 -14.80 4.00 -25.27
C ALA A 813 -15.88 2.92 -25.25
N GLN A 814 -15.83 2.06 -26.27
CA GLN A 814 -16.64 0.86 -26.41
C GLN A 814 -15.77 -0.40 -26.42
N TYR A 815 -16.29 -1.47 -25.84
CA TYR A 815 -15.66 -2.79 -25.81
C TYR A 815 -16.69 -3.85 -26.20
N VAL A 816 -16.35 -4.74 -27.12
CA VAL A 816 -17.25 -5.77 -27.63
C VAL A 816 -16.69 -7.15 -27.29
N ALA A 817 -17.49 -7.96 -26.60
CA ALA A 817 -17.13 -9.32 -26.18
C ALA A 817 -18.39 -10.19 -26.05
N LYS A 818 -18.22 -11.50 -25.86
CA LYS A 818 -19.35 -12.42 -25.68
C LYS A 818 -20.02 -12.19 -24.32
N ALA A 819 -21.34 -12.31 -24.26
CA ALA A 819 -22.08 -12.29 -23.00
C ALA A 819 -22.01 -13.65 -22.32
N MET A 820 -21.43 -13.70 -21.12
CA MET A 820 -21.61 -14.79 -20.18
C MET A 820 -22.82 -14.46 -19.30
N VAL A 821 -24.01 -14.79 -19.78
CA VAL A 821 -25.26 -14.60 -19.02
C VAL A 821 -25.26 -15.53 -17.81
N THR A 822 -25.38 -14.99 -16.60
CA THR A 822 -25.11 -15.71 -15.35
C THR A 822 -25.96 -15.28 -14.17
N ARG A 823 -26.27 -16.22 -13.26
CA ARG A 823 -26.91 -15.95 -11.96
C ARG A 823 -25.93 -15.62 -10.84
N ARG A 824 -24.62 -15.62 -11.15
CA ARG A 824 -23.55 -15.28 -10.19
C ARG A 824 -23.53 -13.81 -9.81
N ILE A 825 -24.21 -12.96 -10.59
CA ILE A 825 -24.41 -11.55 -10.30
C ILE A 825 -25.92 -11.32 -10.36
N LYS A 826 -26.47 -10.68 -9.33
CA LYS A 826 -27.90 -10.39 -9.19
C LYS A 826 -28.18 -8.89 -9.29
N PRO A 827 -29.39 -8.46 -9.70
CA PRO A 827 -29.84 -7.09 -9.47
C PRO A 827 -29.75 -6.74 -7.98
N MET A 828 -29.46 -5.47 -7.70
CA MET A 828 -29.42 -4.94 -6.33
C MET A 828 -30.41 -3.80 -6.18
N THR A 829 -31.01 -3.67 -5.01
CA THR A 829 -31.78 -2.48 -4.65
C THR A 829 -30.87 -1.53 -3.89
N ILE A 830 -30.59 -0.37 -4.46
CA ILE A 830 -29.67 0.65 -3.94
C ILE A 830 -30.45 1.96 -3.85
N ASP A 831 -30.62 2.47 -2.62
CA ASP A 831 -31.43 3.68 -2.36
C ASP A 831 -32.79 3.68 -3.11
N GLY A 832 -33.49 2.54 -3.05
CA GLY A 832 -34.79 2.34 -3.70
C GLY A 832 -34.75 2.11 -5.23
N LYS A 833 -33.58 2.10 -5.85
CA LYS A 833 -33.40 1.89 -7.30
C LYS A 833 -32.82 0.52 -7.60
N THR A 834 -33.29 -0.12 -8.67
CA THR A 834 -32.63 -1.30 -9.22
C THR A 834 -31.31 -0.87 -9.88
N VAL A 835 -30.21 -1.42 -9.40
CA VAL A 835 -28.87 -1.22 -9.96
C VAL A 835 -28.34 -2.56 -10.44
N TYR A 836 -27.78 -2.56 -11.64
CA TYR A 836 -27.09 -3.71 -12.22
C TYR A 836 -25.58 -3.53 -12.14
N GLN A 837 -24.88 -4.65 -12.01
CA GLN A 837 -23.43 -4.72 -12.12
C GLN A 837 -23.04 -5.72 -13.19
N ILE A 838 -21.98 -5.43 -13.92
CA ILE A 838 -21.34 -6.34 -14.89
C ILE A 838 -19.88 -6.51 -14.55
N GLY A 839 -19.36 -7.68 -14.91
CA GLY A 839 -17.97 -8.02 -14.73
C GLY A 839 -17.24 -8.17 -16.07
N VAL A 840 -16.03 -7.61 -16.19
CA VAL A 840 -15.18 -7.79 -17.38
C VAL A 840 -13.79 -8.30 -16.99
N PRO A 841 -13.36 -9.52 -17.39
CA PRO A 841 -12.01 -9.98 -17.15
C PRO A 841 -10.98 -9.26 -18.04
N ILE A 842 -9.77 -9.06 -17.53
CA ILE A 842 -8.80 -8.15 -18.16
C ILE A 842 -7.91 -8.76 -19.25
N HIS A 843 -8.00 -10.06 -19.54
CA HIS A 843 -6.82 -10.80 -20.03
C HIS A 843 -6.46 -10.63 -21.52
N TRP A 844 -7.27 -9.95 -22.30
CA TRP A 844 -7.15 -9.91 -23.77
C TRP A 844 -6.76 -8.52 -24.28
N GLY A 845 -6.05 -8.51 -25.42
CA GLY A 845 -5.62 -7.33 -26.17
C GLY A 845 -5.28 -7.70 -27.61
N TYR A 846 -4.67 -6.77 -28.36
CA TYR A 846 -4.33 -6.96 -29.78
C TYR A 846 -3.03 -7.72 -30.04
N ARG A 847 -2.31 -8.17 -29.00
CA ARG A 847 -1.17 -9.10 -29.12
C ARG A 847 -1.50 -10.43 -28.45
N GLY A 848 -0.91 -11.52 -28.92
CA GLY A 848 -1.07 -12.87 -28.36
C GLY A 848 -0.48 -13.92 -29.29
N ILE A 849 -0.79 -15.19 -29.04
CA ILE A 849 -0.42 -16.28 -29.96
C ILE A 849 -1.15 -16.17 -31.31
N ALA A 850 -0.58 -16.75 -32.37
CA ALA A 850 -1.13 -16.65 -33.72
C ALA A 850 -2.47 -17.38 -33.87
N GLU A 851 -2.66 -18.46 -33.12
CA GLU A 851 -3.84 -19.33 -33.11
C GLU A 851 -5.11 -18.62 -32.63
N ASP A 852 -4.95 -17.50 -31.90
CA ASP A 852 -6.02 -16.63 -31.41
C ASP A 852 -6.32 -15.44 -32.34
N SER A 853 -5.57 -15.31 -33.43
CA SER A 853 -5.81 -14.25 -34.41
C SER A 853 -7.26 -14.29 -34.90
N GLY A 854 -7.97 -13.17 -34.74
CA GLY A 854 -9.39 -13.03 -35.08
C GLY A 854 -10.38 -13.64 -34.08
N LYS A 855 -9.92 -14.33 -33.03
CA LYS A 855 -10.76 -14.89 -31.95
C LYS A 855 -10.78 -14.01 -30.69
N THR A 856 -9.69 -13.30 -30.42
CA THR A 856 -9.56 -12.38 -29.27
C THR A 856 -10.18 -11.01 -29.54
N SER A 857 -10.56 -10.27 -28.48
CA SER A 857 -10.79 -8.83 -28.57
C SER A 857 -9.46 -8.16 -28.88
N LEU A 858 -9.42 -7.39 -29.96
CA LEU A 858 -8.27 -6.54 -30.27
C LEU A 858 -8.18 -5.35 -29.32
N ASN A 859 -9.30 -4.93 -28.72
CA ASN A 859 -9.33 -3.77 -27.86
C ASN A 859 -8.94 -4.12 -26.41
N PRO A 860 -8.07 -3.31 -25.75
CA PRO A 860 -7.82 -3.43 -24.32
C PRO A 860 -9.08 -3.08 -23.51
N VAL A 861 -9.39 -3.85 -22.45
CA VAL A 861 -10.53 -3.54 -21.57
C VAL A 861 -10.38 -2.19 -20.86
N ASN A 862 -9.13 -1.78 -20.56
CA ASN A 862 -8.86 -0.53 -19.85
C ASN A 862 -9.15 0.72 -20.68
N LEU A 863 -9.53 0.59 -21.96
CA LEU A 863 -10.21 1.67 -22.70
C LEU A 863 -11.47 2.17 -21.98
N LEU A 864 -12.15 1.30 -21.21
CA LEU A 864 -13.37 1.63 -20.48
C LEU A 864 -13.10 2.40 -19.17
N SER A 865 -11.91 2.22 -18.57
CA SER A 865 -11.60 2.67 -17.22
C SER A 865 -11.36 4.18 -17.13
N PRO A 866 -11.82 4.86 -16.06
CA PRO A 866 -11.60 6.28 -15.84
C PRO A 866 -10.15 6.59 -15.40
N THR A 867 -9.69 7.79 -15.72
CA THR A 867 -8.43 8.36 -15.24
C THR A 867 -8.63 9.09 -13.90
N ALA A 868 -9.20 8.39 -12.92
CA ALA A 868 -9.38 8.88 -11.55
C ALA A 868 -8.50 8.09 -10.59
N MET A 869 -7.92 8.74 -9.57
CA MET A 869 -6.97 8.09 -8.66
C MET A 869 -7.25 8.32 -7.17
N ASP A 870 -6.87 7.34 -6.35
CA ASP A 870 -6.70 7.51 -4.90
C ASP A 870 -5.70 8.65 -4.62
N PRO A 871 -6.04 9.61 -3.75
CA PRO A 871 -5.19 10.78 -3.52
C PRO A 871 -3.93 10.49 -2.70
N ASN A 872 -3.82 9.30 -2.11
CA ASN A 872 -2.64 8.85 -1.36
C ASN A 872 -1.80 7.93 -2.24
N ALA A 873 -2.30 6.76 -2.62
CA ALA A 873 -1.54 5.74 -3.31
C ALA A 873 -1.44 5.98 -4.83
N TYR A 874 -2.16 6.98 -5.36
CA TYR A 874 -2.23 7.30 -6.80
C TYR A 874 -2.62 6.10 -7.67
N THR A 875 -3.39 5.17 -7.08
CA THR A 875 -3.87 3.97 -7.77
C THR A 875 -5.17 4.31 -8.50
N PRO A 876 -5.32 3.94 -9.78
CA PRO A 876 -6.53 4.25 -10.53
C PRO A 876 -7.77 3.45 -10.09
N GLU A 877 -8.94 4.03 -10.37
CA GLU A 877 -10.26 3.44 -10.12
C GLU A 877 -10.64 2.45 -11.24
N TYR A 878 -10.36 1.17 -11.03
CA TYR A 878 -10.66 0.10 -11.99
C TYR A 878 -11.83 -0.81 -11.57
N LYS A 879 -12.29 -0.68 -10.31
CA LYS A 879 -13.19 -1.66 -9.67
C LYS A 879 -14.63 -1.20 -9.56
N GLY A 880 -14.91 0.09 -9.73
CA GLY A 880 -16.27 0.62 -9.80
C GLY A 880 -16.29 1.86 -10.67
N PHE A 881 -16.91 1.75 -11.84
CA PHE A 881 -17.18 2.88 -12.74
C PHE A 881 -18.45 2.60 -13.54
N LEU A 882 -18.99 3.58 -14.26
CA LEU A 882 -20.27 3.42 -14.95
C LEU A 882 -20.11 3.05 -16.42
N ALA A 883 -21.01 2.20 -16.87
CA ALA A 883 -21.14 1.77 -18.24
C ALA A 883 -22.61 1.70 -18.67
N LYS A 884 -22.80 1.59 -19.98
CA LYS A 884 -24.01 1.19 -20.68
C LYS A 884 -23.74 -0.13 -21.37
N ILE A 885 -24.70 -1.05 -21.39
CA ILE A 885 -24.57 -2.33 -22.09
C ILE A 885 -25.71 -2.52 -23.08
N GLU A 886 -25.37 -2.96 -24.29
CA GLU A 886 -26.32 -3.17 -25.39
C GLU A 886 -25.94 -4.42 -26.18
N LYS A 887 -26.88 -4.98 -26.93
CA LYS A 887 -26.59 -6.01 -27.95
C LYS A 887 -25.69 -5.42 -29.04
N ALA A 888 -24.61 -6.11 -29.41
CA ALA A 888 -23.56 -5.58 -30.30
C ALA A 888 -23.86 -5.72 -31.78
#